data_AF-A0A7V5ZGA4-F1
#
_entry.id   AF-A0A7V5ZGA4-F1
#
_cell.length_a   1.000
_cell.length_b   1.000
_cell.length_c   1.000
_cell.angle_alpha   90.00
_cell.angle_beta   90.00
_cell.angle_gamma   90.00
#
_symmetry.space_group_name_H-M   'P 1'
#
loop_
_entity.id
_entity.type
_entity.pdbx_description
1 polymer ?
#
loop_
_entity_poly.entity_id
_entity_poly.type
_entity_poly.pdbx_seq_one_letter_code
_entity_poly.pdbx_strand_id
1 'polypeptide(L)'
;MDIHPSVPAVLSQLRQRYPHVTLLALGQTVFWDEPMKAVLNRLARETGFEFPFLLCVHCTDYFAKLSRPLQTDRPIVALPHNDGTTRGLWSAAGELSCLFGSETVPTRQRYVQAGVAFDKVAKWHPDGEQQFVDRMTEAWGWRGLVHTELHSVIVHEVCLQHVLEPLMELLQWGFEESLRLLPPHRQSEARSAVVDRILGWMTDFAKQYPDQCLSALYQWLFPRFFAMMGSPTDNLSTNCSASLLRFSPETASLPRFQLVNLFLHPETASIAREAYNRAVEDSEIYTLDRFGEGAIPFDLVIPQRGRGTLRLSDRWIVVETEAPIAIALEQPVHSVEQLAQVLQRRLGSGLTLVGKAVTLVSMLAREFLFVMNEEGSPYVWRTRKMNDYLRQHGIDWQVHPILRVVYPTWDTIGGSQCETIGLPEHLANAFGKREICTSEFSARWRTVVKEQQQLLEELRRCTSPRDLLEFLAQREGESWHALREEYDAHLAILRELRRQAEAIHERVHALYAQIEGWKRDYQRIEQEKGEHYRQTVKPLKERLWELAQQGITEGMVVERLRDEIRQYEEARRSFDRELQRRRDWIAAARAEVARLKPQRQQLERGEQNRRARERLAEIERRAELRKMELVRQAILVSEGLVHTHHRPTFWWIPLVDPSGAWLERIAQGTQIYLEEL
;
A
#
# COMPACT_ATOMS: atom_id res chain seq x y z
N MET A 1 -4.22 14.58 41.68
CA MET A 1 -4.21 13.73 40.47
C MET A 1 -2.76 13.52 40.10
N ASP A 2 -2.36 12.28 39.87
CA ASP A 2 -1.01 11.96 39.42
C ASP A 2 -0.92 12.22 37.91
N ILE A 3 -0.61 13.47 37.55
CA ILE A 3 -0.38 13.90 36.17
C ILE A 3 1.05 13.54 35.79
N HIS A 4 1.26 13.03 34.57
CA HIS A 4 2.59 12.70 34.07
C HIS A 4 3.54 13.91 34.16
N PRO A 5 4.79 13.74 34.67
CA PRO A 5 5.69 14.85 34.98
C PRO A 5 6.10 15.71 33.78
N SER A 6 6.03 15.18 32.55
CA SER A 6 6.33 15.96 31.35
C SER A 6 5.32 17.10 31.11
N VAL A 7 4.08 16.95 31.58
CA VAL A 7 3.03 17.96 31.39
C VAL A 7 3.35 19.28 32.10
N PRO A 8 3.46 19.34 33.43
CA PRO A 8 3.76 20.60 34.11
C PRO A 8 5.14 21.16 33.70
N ALA A 9 6.12 20.30 33.42
CA ALA A 9 7.45 20.73 32.98
C ALA A 9 7.40 21.48 31.64
N VAL A 10 6.76 20.89 30.62
CA VAL A 10 6.66 21.50 29.28
C VAL A 10 5.74 22.71 29.29
N LEU A 11 4.60 22.67 30.00
CA LEU A 11 3.71 23.84 30.07
C LEU A 11 4.37 25.03 30.77
N SER A 12 5.17 24.78 31.81
CA SER A 12 5.99 25.81 32.45
C SER A 12 7.02 26.41 31.49
N GLN A 13 7.74 25.55 30.75
CA GLN A 13 8.68 25.98 29.71
C GLN A 13 7.98 26.82 28.64
N LEU A 14 6.80 26.41 28.18
CA LEU A 14 6.00 27.15 27.21
C LEU A 14 5.59 28.52 27.72
N ARG A 15 5.11 28.61 28.96
CA ARG A 15 4.74 29.89 29.58
C ARG A 15 5.95 30.83 29.68
N GLN A 16 7.12 30.30 30.02
CA GLN A 16 8.35 31.10 30.15
C GLN A 16 8.85 31.60 28.80
N ARG A 17 8.86 30.73 27.78
CA ARG A 17 9.46 31.01 26.47
C ARG A 17 8.48 31.78 25.55
N TYR A 18 7.17 31.59 25.73
CA TYR A 18 6.11 32.13 24.88
C TYR A 18 4.86 32.58 25.70
N PRO A 19 4.97 33.64 26.54
CA PRO A 19 3.98 33.97 27.58
C PRO A 19 2.56 34.33 27.11
N HIS A 20 2.35 34.55 25.81
CA HIS A 20 1.06 34.94 25.21
C HIS A 20 0.73 34.16 23.94
N VAL A 21 1.38 33.02 23.69
CA VAL A 21 1.15 32.26 22.47
C VAL A 21 -0.22 31.59 22.50
N THR A 22 -0.90 31.63 21.36
CA THR A 22 -2.12 30.86 21.13
C THR A 22 -1.75 29.46 20.66
N LEU A 23 -2.30 28.46 21.33
CA LEU A 23 -2.23 27.06 20.89
C LEU A 23 -3.17 26.88 19.70
N LEU A 24 -2.66 26.32 18.61
CA LEU A 24 -3.44 26.06 17.39
C LEU A 24 -3.60 24.56 17.19
N ALA A 25 -4.85 24.10 17.20
CA ALA A 25 -5.23 22.83 16.58
C ALA A 25 -5.75 23.15 15.17
N LEU A 26 -5.07 22.66 14.14
CA LEU A 26 -5.48 22.81 12.76
C LEU A 26 -5.65 21.43 12.15
N GLY A 27 -6.89 21.04 11.91
CA GLY A 27 -7.15 19.71 11.37
C GLY A 27 -8.45 19.59 10.62
N GLN A 28 -8.52 18.47 9.92
CA GLN A 28 -9.58 18.06 8.99
C GLN A 28 -10.42 16.92 9.55
N THR A 29 -9.95 16.34 10.65
CA THR A 29 -10.36 15.05 11.20
C THR A 29 -11.33 15.25 12.38
N VAL A 30 -12.35 16.10 12.16
CA VAL A 30 -13.26 16.62 13.21
C VAL A 30 -13.99 15.53 13.99
N PHE A 31 -14.26 14.38 13.35
CA PHE A 31 -14.89 13.22 13.97
C PHE A 31 -13.90 12.11 14.39
N TRP A 32 -12.60 12.39 14.33
CA TRP A 32 -11.52 11.44 14.61
C TRP A 32 -10.67 11.93 15.80
N ASP A 33 -9.44 12.35 15.57
CA ASP A 33 -8.44 12.58 16.62
C ASP A 33 -8.19 14.05 16.96
N GLU A 34 -8.72 15.00 16.17
CA GLU A 34 -8.61 16.43 16.50
C GLU A 34 -9.19 16.76 17.89
N PRO A 35 -10.38 16.27 18.28
CA PRO A 35 -10.95 16.59 19.58
C PRO A 35 -10.22 15.96 20.78
N MET A 36 -9.30 15.02 20.56
CA MET A 36 -8.48 14.46 21.65
C MET A 36 -7.58 15.51 22.31
N LYS A 37 -7.28 16.61 21.61
CA LYS A 37 -6.53 17.75 22.16
C LYS A 37 -7.26 18.45 23.32
N ALA A 38 -8.54 18.13 23.55
CA ALA A 38 -9.26 18.48 24.77
C ALA A 38 -8.55 18.00 26.04
N VAL A 39 -7.86 16.85 25.98
CA VAL A 39 -7.06 16.32 27.10
C VAL A 39 -5.94 17.30 27.48
N LEU A 40 -5.21 17.84 26.51
CA LEU A 40 -4.19 18.86 26.76
C LEU A 40 -4.80 20.10 27.41
N ASN A 41 -5.92 20.59 26.86
CA ASN A 41 -6.57 21.80 27.37
C ASN A 41 -7.02 21.65 28.84
N ARG A 42 -7.56 20.48 29.15
CA ARG A 42 -7.94 20.10 30.51
C ARG A 42 -6.73 20.01 31.44
N LEU A 43 -5.68 19.30 31.04
CA LEU A 43 -4.45 19.15 31.84
C LEU A 43 -3.76 20.48 32.10
N ALA A 44 -3.77 21.39 31.13
CA ALA A 44 -3.26 22.75 31.31
C ALA A 44 -4.01 23.48 32.44
N ARG A 45 -5.35 23.43 32.42
CA ARG A 45 -6.16 24.05 33.48
C ARG A 45 -5.93 23.40 34.85
N GLU A 46 -5.85 22.07 34.92
CA GLU A 46 -5.59 21.34 36.17
C GLU A 46 -4.21 21.66 36.77
N THR A 47 -3.24 21.99 35.93
CA THR A 47 -1.89 22.40 36.34
C THR A 47 -1.74 23.92 36.53
N GLY A 48 -2.83 24.68 36.42
CA GLY A 48 -2.84 26.12 36.65
C GLY A 48 -2.33 26.97 35.48
N PHE A 49 -2.22 26.40 34.29
CA PHE A 49 -1.87 27.13 33.07
C PHE A 49 -3.10 27.39 32.20
N GLU A 50 -3.21 28.63 31.69
CA GLU A 50 -4.30 29.02 30.81
C GLU A 50 -3.75 29.60 29.50
N PHE A 51 -3.84 28.84 28.42
CA PHE A 51 -3.46 29.30 27.09
C PHE A 51 -4.71 29.53 26.24
N PRO A 52 -4.79 30.60 25.44
CA PRO A 52 -5.79 30.70 24.40
C PRO A 52 -5.64 29.51 23.44
N PHE A 53 -6.75 28.84 23.14
CA PHE A 53 -6.77 27.69 22.24
C PHE A 53 -7.63 28.03 21.02
N LEU A 54 -7.01 28.05 19.84
CA LEU A 54 -7.67 28.22 18.57
C LEU A 54 -7.90 26.86 17.91
N LEU A 55 -9.18 26.47 17.79
CA LEU A 55 -9.62 25.26 17.10
C LEU A 55 -9.99 25.64 15.66
N CYS A 56 -9.10 25.32 14.73
CA CYS A 56 -9.22 25.71 13.34
C CYS A 56 -9.56 24.51 12.45
N VAL A 57 -10.67 24.61 11.72
CA VAL A 57 -11.02 23.64 10.66
C VAL A 57 -10.14 23.91 9.45
N HIS A 58 -9.34 22.94 9.03
CA HIS A 58 -8.55 23.06 7.80
C HIS A 58 -9.47 22.80 6.57
N CYS A 59 -9.97 23.89 5.97
CA CYS A 59 -10.96 23.85 4.88
C CYS A 59 -10.45 24.41 3.55
N THR A 60 -9.18 24.76 3.48
CA THR A 60 -8.53 25.30 2.27
C THR A 60 -7.96 24.22 1.36
N ASP A 61 -8.00 22.97 1.81
CA ASP A 61 -7.63 21.85 0.95
C ASP A 61 -8.76 21.41 0.03
N TYR A 62 -8.41 20.57 -0.93
CA TYR A 62 -9.39 19.94 -1.79
C TYR A 62 -10.22 18.93 -1.00
N PHE A 63 -11.51 18.85 -1.32
CA PHE A 63 -12.34 17.73 -0.95
C PHE A 63 -11.83 16.48 -1.66
N ALA A 64 -11.89 15.34 -0.99
CA ALA A 64 -11.34 14.09 -1.50
C ALA A 64 -11.98 13.74 -2.84
N LYS A 65 -11.20 13.24 -3.79
CA LYS A 65 -11.69 12.72 -5.07
C LYS A 65 -10.86 11.54 -5.52
N LEU A 66 -11.43 10.72 -6.41
CA LEU A 66 -10.69 9.64 -7.05
C LEU A 66 -10.03 10.14 -8.34
N SER A 67 -8.93 9.50 -8.73
CA SER A 67 -8.29 9.74 -10.03
C SER A 67 -9.10 9.21 -11.22
N ARG A 68 -10.13 8.40 -10.95
CA ARG A 68 -11.04 7.82 -11.95
C ARG A 68 -12.48 8.09 -11.51
N PRO A 69 -13.38 8.41 -12.45
CA PRO A 69 -14.77 8.67 -12.12
C PRO A 69 -15.43 7.39 -11.58
N LEU A 70 -16.27 7.56 -10.55
CA LEU A 70 -17.09 6.48 -10.02
C LEU A 70 -18.42 6.44 -10.79
N GLN A 71 -18.90 5.25 -11.14
CA GLN A 71 -20.24 5.10 -11.72
C GLN A 71 -21.30 5.15 -10.61
N THR A 72 -21.74 6.35 -10.26
CA THR A 72 -22.83 6.58 -9.31
C THR A 72 -23.53 7.89 -9.60
N ASP A 73 -24.83 7.96 -9.29
CA ASP A 73 -25.63 9.18 -9.45
C ASP A 73 -25.46 10.15 -8.25
N ARG A 74 -24.77 9.73 -7.19
CA ARG A 74 -24.52 10.59 -6.01
C ARG A 74 -23.26 11.43 -6.22
N PRO A 75 -23.29 12.74 -5.90
CA PRO A 75 -22.11 13.61 -6.03
C PRO A 75 -21.04 13.34 -4.97
N ILE A 76 -21.43 12.85 -3.79
CA ILE A 76 -20.53 12.51 -2.68
C ILE A 76 -20.92 11.15 -2.11
N VAL A 77 -19.93 10.31 -1.87
CA VAL A 77 -20.10 8.97 -1.30
C VAL A 77 -19.03 8.67 -0.24
N ALA A 78 -19.36 7.81 0.71
CA ALA A 78 -18.38 7.28 1.66
C ALA A 78 -17.70 6.04 1.08
N LEU A 79 -16.36 6.05 1.00
CA LEU A 79 -15.56 4.94 0.46
C LEU A 79 -14.46 4.52 1.44
N PRO A 80 -14.09 3.24 1.46
CA PRO A 80 -12.90 2.80 2.16
C PRO A 80 -11.63 3.16 1.36
N HIS A 81 -10.48 3.20 2.03
CA HIS A 81 -9.17 3.32 1.38
C HIS A 81 -8.57 1.93 1.13
N ASN A 82 -8.14 1.65 -0.11
CA ASN A 82 -7.46 0.42 -0.51
C ASN A 82 -6.37 0.73 -1.56
N ASP A 83 -5.53 -0.25 -1.89
CA ASP A 83 -4.47 -0.16 -2.92
C ASP A 83 -4.94 -0.66 -4.30
N GLY A 84 -6.24 -0.51 -4.57
CA GLY A 84 -6.93 -0.90 -5.79
C GLY A 84 -7.75 0.25 -6.35
N THR A 85 -9.08 0.17 -6.26
CA THR A 85 -10.02 1.16 -6.80
C THR A 85 -9.90 2.53 -6.16
N THR A 86 -9.54 2.61 -4.88
CA THR A 86 -9.36 3.86 -4.15
C THR A 86 -7.89 4.17 -3.87
N ARG A 87 -6.98 3.63 -4.69
CA ARG A 87 -5.54 3.89 -4.57
C ARG A 87 -5.24 5.38 -4.72
N GLY A 88 -4.49 5.93 -3.77
CA GLY A 88 -4.15 7.35 -3.73
C GLY A 88 -5.33 8.23 -3.29
N LEU A 89 -6.39 7.63 -2.75
CA LEU A 89 -7.41 8.37 -2.04
C LEU A 89 -6.75 9.10 -0.88
N TRP A 90 -7.03 10.39 -0.80
CA TRP A 90 -6.67 11.22 0.33
C TRP A 90 -7.96 11.90 0.79
N SER A 91 -8.47 11.50 1.96
CA SER A 91 -9.68 12.10 2.52
C SER A 91 -9.34 13.08 3.63
N ALA A 92 -10.00 14.23 3.58
CA ALA A 92 -9.65 15.36 4.42
C ALA A 92 -10.88 16.13 4.93
N ALA A 93 -12.11 15.72 4.63
CA ALA A 93 -13.27 16.51 5.05
C ALA A 93 -14.51 15.63 5.22
N GLY A 94 -14.41 14.70 6.16
CA GLY A 94 -15.46 13.72 6.43
C GLY A 94 -14.86 12.33 6.45
N GLU A 95 -13.95 12.09 7.37
CA GLU A 95 -13.40 10.76 7.62
C GLU A 95 -13.79 10.29 9.01
N LEU A 96 -13.90 8.97 9.15
CA LEU A 96 -14.34 8.33 10.37
C LEU A 96 -13.74 6.93 10.47
N SER A 97 -13.40 6.54 11.69
CA SER A 97 -13.08 5.16 12.01
C SER A 97 -13.98 4.59 13.10
N CYS A 98 -14.41 3.34 12.94
CA CYS A 98 -15.04 2.58 14.01
C CYS A 98 -14.01 2.19 15.09
N LEU A 99 -14.45 1.71 16.25
CA LEU A 99 -13.56 1.27 17.33
C LEU A 99 -12.53 0.25 16.82
N PHE A 100 -11.24 0.51 17.07
CA PHE A 100 -10.04 -0.17 16.54
C PHE A 100 -9.71 0.09 15.05
N GLY A 101 -10.58 0.78 14.31
CA GLY A 101 -10.38 1.10 12.91
C GLY A 101 -9.35 2.21 12.70
N SER A 102 -8.64 2.15 11.57
CA SER A 102 -7.70 3.20 11.14
C SER A 102 -7.50 3.19 9.64
N GLU A 103 -6.93 4.27 9.11
CA GLU A 103 -6.50 4.36 7.70
C GLU A 103 -5.20 3.56 7.42
N THR A 104 -5.03 2.42 8.06
CA THR A 104 -3.86 1.54 7.83
C THR A 104 -4.12 0.67 6.61
N VAL A 105 -3.62 1.06 5.45
CA VAL A 105 -3.78 0.34 4.17
C VAL A 105 -2.70 -0.75 4.04
N PRO A 106 -3.04 -2.06 4.04
CA PRO A 106 -2.08 -3.13 3.75
C PRO A 106 -1.78 -3.15 2.24
N THR A 107 -0.88 -2.28 1.78
CA THR A 107 -0.60 -2.12 0.35
C THR A 107 -0.02 -3.38 -0.29
N ARG A 108 -0.17 -3.52 -1.61
CA ARG A 108 0.44 -4.63 -2.38
C ARG A 108 1.94 -4.74 -2.11
N GLN A 109 2.63 -3.60 -1.97
CA GLN A 109 4.05 -3.56 -1.65
C GLN A 109 4.36 -4.20 -0.29
N ARG A 110 3.53 -3.96 0.75
CA ARG A 110 3.70 -4.58 2.07
C ARG A 110 3.55 -6.10 2.01
N TYR A 111 2.60 -6.61 1.23
CA TYR A 111 2.46 -8.05 0.99
C TYR A 111 3.69 -8.66 0.31
N VAL A 112 4.22 -8.00 -0.72
CA VAL A 112 5.44 -8.46 -1.42
C VAL A 112 6.64 -8.44 -0.47
N GLN A 113 6.78 -7.42 0.37
CA GLN A 113 7.83 -7.34 1.40
C GLN A 113 7.73 -8.47 2.44
N ALA A 114 6.51 -8.94 2.75
CA ALA A 114 6.26 -10.11 3.59
C ALA A 114 6.36 -11.45 2.84
N GLY A 115 6.80 -11.44 1.57
CA GLY A 115 7.05 -12.64 0.78
C GLY A 115 5.80 -13.29 0.17
N VAL A 116 4.69 -12.58 0.03
CA VAL A 116 3.47 -13.08 -0.61
C VAL A 116 3.54 -12.90 -2.12
N ALA A 117 3.15 -13.92 -2.88
CA ALA A 117 3.01 -13.82 -4.33
C ALA A 117 1.68 -13.13 -4.73
N PHE A 118 1.50 -11.85 -4.35
CA PHE A 118 0.22 -11.14 -4.39
C PHE A 118 -0.47 -11.19 -5.77
N ASP A 119 0.24 -10.78 -6.83
CA ASP A 119 -0.33 -10.74 -8.19
C ASP A 119 -0.67 -12.14 -8.72
N LYS A 120 0.06 -13.16 -8.26
CA LYS A 120 -0.25 -14.57 -8.53
C LYS A 120 -1.64 -14.85 -7.95
N VAL A 121 -1.80 -14.70 -6.63
CA VAL A 121 -3.04 -14.99 -5.90
C VAL A 121 -4.24 -14.22 -6.47
N ALA A 122 -4.08 -12.92 -6.70
CA ALA A 122 -5.15 -12.05 -7.18
C ALA A 122 -5.69 -12.50 -8.56
N LYS A 123 -4.82 -12.90 -9.48
CA LYS A 123 -5.22 -13.30 -10.85
C LYS A 123 -6.11 -14.53 -10.93
N TRP A 124 -6.04 -15.44 -9.95
CA TRP A 124 -6.81 -16.69 -9.99
C TRP A 124 -7.95 -16.72 -8.97
N HIS A 125 -8.12 -15.64 -8.20
CA HIS A 125 -9.17 -15.59 -7.21
C HIS A 125 -10.56 -15.56 -7.90
N PRO A 126 -11.55 -16.37 -7.46
CA PRO A 126 -12.87 -16.45 -8.07
C PRO A 126 -13.62 -15.12 -8.18
N ASP A 127 -13.45 -14.24 -7.18
CA ASP A 127 -14.08 -12.92 -7.14
C ASP A 127 -13.52 -11.92 -8.18
N GLY A 128 -12.46 -12.30 -8.90
CA GLY A 128 -11.76 -11.44 -9.86
C GLY A 128 -10.66 -10.58 -9.20
N GLU A 129 -9.68 -10.18 -10.02
CA GLU A 129 -8.45 -9.53 -9.56
C GLU A 129 -8.73 -8.22 -8.80
N GLN A 130 -9.58 -7.33 -9.35
CA GLN A 130 -9.84 -6.02 -8.76
C GLN A 130 -10.57 -6.13 -7.42
N GLN A 131 -11.67 -6.89 -7.36
CA GLN A 131 -12.45 -7.04 -6.12
C GLN A 131 -11.62 -7.70 -5.01
N PHE A 132 -10.77 -8.66 -5.39
CA PHE A 132 -9.83 -9.28 -4.46
C PHE A 132 -8.80 -8.29 -3.92
N VAL A 133 -8.18 -7.48 -4.80
CA VAL A 133 -7.23 -6.44 -4.36
C VAL A 133 -7.91 -5.48 -3.39
N ASP A 134 -9.07 -4.94 -3.76
CA ASP A 134 -9.78 -3.94 -2.97
C ASP A 134 -10.03 -4.47 -1.55
N ARG A 135 -10.59 -5.67 -1.43
CA ARG A 135 -10.86 -6.32 -0.14
C ARG A 135 -9.58 -6.57 0.67
N MET A 136 -8.54 -7.10 0.03
CA MET A 136 -7.33 -7.52 0.74
C MET A 136 -6.43 -6.35 1.11
N THR A 137 -6.57 -5.22 0.45
CA THR A 137 -5.77 -4.01 0.73
C THR A 137 -6.58 -2.93 1.43
N GLU A 138 -7.85 -3.19 1.74
CA GLU A 138 -8.72 -2.26 2.46
C GLU A 138 -8.18 -1.92 3.86
N ALA A 139 -8.12 -0.63 4.19
CA ALA A 139 -7.94 -0.13 5.55
C ALA A 139 -9.18 -0.46 6.39
N TRP A 140 -9.04 -1.42 7.29
CA TRP A 140 -10.19 -1.94 8.03
C TRP A 140 -10.77 -0.89 8.98
N GLY A 141 -12.10 -0.76 8.96
CA GLY A 141 -12.82 0.07 9.92
C GLY A 141 -12.64 1.57 9.73
N TRP A 142 -12.17 2.02 8.55
CA TRP A 142 -12.06 3.44 8.20
C TRP A 142 -12.78 3.73 6.88
N ARG A 143 -13.43 4.91 6.80
CA ARG A 143 -14.02 5.44 5.57
C ARG A 143 -13.86 6.95 5.50
N GLY A 144 -13.78 7.46 4.26
CA GLY A 144 -13.77 8.89 3.97
C GLY A 144 -14.86 9.26 2.96
N LEU A 145 -15.38 10.49 3.05
CA LEU A 145 -16.24 11.08 2.04
C LEU A 145 -15.41 11.48 0.83
N VAL A 146 -15.95 11.19 -0.36
CA VAL A 146 -15.29 11.36 -1.65
C VAL A 146 -16.26 11.97 -2.65
N HIS A 147 -15.82 13.03 -3.31
CA HIS A 147 -16.50 13.63 -4.45
C HIS A 147 -16.34 12.74 -5.68
N THR A 148 -17.43 12.45 -6.37
CA THR A 148 -17.47 11.44 -7.44
C THR A 148 -17.07 12.01 -8.80
N GLU A 149 -17.10 13.33 -8.96
CA GLU A 149 -16.63 14.00 -10.17
C GLU A 149 -15.13 14.29 -10.14
N LEU A 150 -14.55 14.48 -11.34
CA LEU A 150 -13.13 14.69 -11.52
C LEU A 150 -12.65 16.12 -11.23
N HIS A 151 -13.54 17.10 -11.25
CA HIS A 151 -13.18 18.48 -10.95
C HIS A 151 -12.83 18.62 -9.45
N SER A 152 -11.96 19.57 -9.13
CA SER A 152 -11.53 19.78 -7.75
C SER A 152 -12.46 20.76 -7.04
N VAL A 153 -12.96 20.38 -5.86
CA VAL A 153 -13.77 21.24 -4.98
C VAL A 153 -12.96 21.58 -3.74
N ILE A 154 -13.02 22.81 -3.25
CA ILE A 154 -12.38 23.21 -1.99
C ILE A 154 -13.35 22.94 -0.84
N VAL A 155 -12.87 22.36 0.26
CA VAL A 155 -13.71 21.97 1.41
C VAL A 155 -14.55 23.13 1.95
N HIS A 156 -13.99 24.34 1.98
CA HIS A 156 -14.70 25.55 2.43
C HIS A 156 -15.92 25.90 1.58
N GLU A 157 -15.94 25.48 0.31
CA GLU A 157 -17.02 25.77 -0.64
C GLU A 157 -18.08 24.65 -0.69
N VAL A 158 -17.89 23.57 0.09
CA VAL A 158 -18.87 22.48 0.15
C VAL A 158 -20.07 22.90 1.01
N CYS A 159 -21.19 23.18 0.35
CA CYS A 159 -22.46 23.46 1.00
C CYS A 159 -22.92 22.26 1.84
N LEU A 160 -23.37 22.51 3.07
CA LEU A 160 -23.79 21.47 4.00
C LEU A 160 -24.90 20.59 3.42
N GLN A 161 -25.88 21.20 2.74
CA GLN A 161 -27.00 20.48 2.12
C GLN A 161 -26.58 19.39 1.12
N HIS A 162 -25.42 19.51 0.47
CA HIS A 162 -24.94 18.52 -0.51
C HIS A 162 -24.20 17.34 0.13
N VAL A 163 -23.69 17.53 1.36
CA VAL A 163 -22.83 16.54 2.04
C VAL A 163 -23.48 15.96 3.30
N LEU A 164 -24.55 16.58 3.82
CA LEU A 164 -25.17 16.20 5.08
C LEU A 164 -25.62 14.74 5.09
N GLU A 165 -26.36 14.28 4.08
CA GLU A 165 -26.85 12.90 4.03
C GLU A 165 -25.69 11.89 3.99
N PRO A 166 -24.71 11.97 3.04
CA PRO A 166 -23.53 11.10 3.06
C PRO A 166 -22.74 11.15 4.38
N LEU A 167 -22.63 12.32 5.00
CA LEU A 167 -21.94 12.49 6.28
C LEU A 167 -22.69 11.79 7.43
N MET A 168 -24.01 11.90 7.47
CA MET A 168 -24.85 11.20 8.45
C MET A 168 -24.78 9.69 8.27
N GLU A 169 -24.77 9.20 7.02
CA GLU A 169 -24.58 7.77 6.72
C GLU A 169 -23.21 7.27 7.19
N LEU A 170 -22.15 8.04 6.95
CA LEU A 170 -20.80 7.72 7.41
C LEU A 170 -20.75 7.59 8.94
N LEU A 171 -21.32 8.56 9.65
CA LEU A 171 -21.36 8.57 11.12
C LEU A 171 -22.18 7.41 11.67
N GLN A 172 -23.37 7.18 11.11
CA GLN A 172 -24.19 6.04 11.49
C GLN A 172 -23.42 4.73 11.32
N TRP A 173 -22.75 4.53 10.19
CA TRP A 173 -21.93 3.34 9.96
C TRP A 173 -20.85 3.18 11.04
N GLY A 174 -20.04 4.21 11.30
CA GLY A 174 -18.93 4.10 12.27
C GLY A 174 -19.43 3.85 13.70
N PHE A 175 -20.54 4.48 14.08
CA PHE A 175 -21.19 4.26 15.37
C PHE A 175 -21.74 2.85 15.51
N GLU A 176 -22.49 2.34 14.51
CA GLU A 176 -23.05 0.99 14.56
C GLU A 176 -21.97 -0.10 14.58
N GLU A 177 -20.91 0.03 13.77
CA GLU A 177 -19.80 -0.93 13.80
C GLU A 177 -19.11 -0.95 15.17
N SER A 178 -18.99 0.20 15.83
CA SER A 178 -18.38 0.30 17.16
C SER A 178 -19.28 -0.26 18.26
N LEU A 179 -20.59 0.03 18.21
CA LEU A 179 -21.57 -0.49 19.16
C LEU A 179 -21.64 -2.03 19.14
N ARG A 180 -21.47 -2.65 17.98
CA ARG A 180 -21.43 -4.13 17.86
C ARG A 180 -20.27 -4.78 18.62
N LEU A 181 -19.21 -4.03 18.90
CA LEU A 181 -18.07 -4.49 19.70
C LEU A 181 -18.30 -4.30 21.21
N LEU A 182 -19.37 -3.64 21.61
CA LEU A 182 -19.73 -3.49 23.02
C LEU A 182 -20.69 -4.60 23.47
N PRO A 183 -20.64 -5.00 24.75
CA PRO A 183 -21.53 -6.02 25.28
C PRO A 183 -22.99 -5.51 25.23
N PRO A 184 -23.99 -6.37 24.95
CA PRO A 184 -25.37 -5.95 24.70
C PRO A 184 -25.99 -5.05 25.77
N HIS A 185 -25.65 -5.27 27.04
CA HIS A 185 -26.18 -4.49 28.16
C HIS A 185 -25.65 -3.04 28.22
N ARG A 186 -24.54 -2.73 27.54
CA ARG A 186 -23.96 -1.37 27.46
C ARG A 186 -24.39 -0.61 26.21
N GLN A 187 -24.84 -1.30 25.16
CA GLN A 187 -25.10 -0.69 23.85
C GLN A 187 -26.13 0.44 23.92
N SER A 188 -27.19 0.29 24.73
CA SER A 188 -28.22 1.33 24.86
C SER A 188 -27.71 2.58 25.57
N GLU A 189 -26.89 2.42 26.61
CA GLU A 189 -26.28 3.54 27.35
C GLU A 189 -25.28 4.28 26.45
N ALA A 190 -24.37 3.53 25.82
CA ALA A 190 -23.37 4.07 24.90
C ALA A 190 -23.99 4.81 23.70
N ARG A 191 -25.08 4.27 23.13
CA ARG A 191 -25.84 4.91 22.06
C ARG A 191 -26.37 6.28 22.51
N SER A 192 -27.03 6.34 23.66
CA SER A 192 -27.58 7.60 24.17
C SER A 192 -26.49 8.61 24.51
N ALA A 193 -25.38 8.16 25.10
CA ALA A 193 -24.28 9.02 25.53
C ALA A 193 -23.55 9.70 24.36
N VAL A 194 -23.39 8.99 23.24
CA VAL A 194 -22.57 9.43 22.11
C VAL A 194 -23.37 9.60 20.83
N VAL A 195 -24.00 8.52 20.34
CA VAL A 195 -24.58 8.44 19.00
C VAL A 195 -25.73 9.42 18.84
N ASP A 196 -26.74 9.32 19.70
CA ASP A 196 -27.94 10.17 19.63
C ASP A 196 -27.58 11.65 19.84
N ARG A 197 -26.57 11.90 20.67
CA ARG A 197 -26.10 13.25 20.99
C ARG A 197 -25.39 13.91 19.81
N ILE A 198 -24.44 13.23 19.16
CA ILE A 198 -23.70 13.78 18.02
C ILE A 198 -24.63 13.94 16.81
N LEU A 199 -25.44 12.93 16.49
CA LEU A 199 -26.39 13.00 15.38
C LEU A 199 -27.47 14.06 15.61
N GLY A 200 -27.92 14.22 16.86
CA GLY A 200 -28.84 15.28 17.27
C GLY A 200 -28.25 16.66 17.01
N TRP A 201 -27.02 16.91 17.46
CA TRP A 201 -26.31 18.18 17.22
C TRP A 201 -26.19 18.52 15.74
N MET A 202 -25.86 17.54 14.89
CA MET A 202 -25.76 17.77 13.45
C MET A 202 -27.10 18.09 12.81
N THR A 203 -28.14 17.38 13.21
CA THR A 203 -29.51 17.61 12.75
C THR A 203 -29.99 19.01 13.15
N ASP A 204 -29.72 19.42 14.39
CA ASP A 204 -30.10 20.74 14.90
C ASP A 204 -29.38 21.86 14.15
N PHE A 205 -28.06 21.72 13.92
CA PHE A 205 -27.30 22.68 13.14
C PHE A 205 -27.80 22.79 11.70
N ALA A 206 -28.03 21.65 11.04
CA ALA A 206 -28.50 21.62 9.65
C ALA A 206 -29.89 22.26 9.51
N LYS A 207 -30.79 22.07 10.48
CA LYS A 207 -32.11 22.72 10.50
C LYS A 207 -32.01 24.23 10.70
N GLN A 208 -31.11 24.69 11.56
CA GLN A 208 -30.97 26.10 11.90
C GLN A 208 -30.19 26.88 10.83
N TYR A 209 -29.24 26.23 10.15
CA TYR A 209 -28.30 26.85 9.23
C TYR A 209 -28.12 26.03 7.92
N PRO A 210 -29.18 25.83 7.13
CA PRO A 210 -29.14 24.95 5.96
C PRO A 210 -28.18 25.41 4.86
N ASP A 211 -28.02 26.72 4.69
CA ASP A 211 -27.20 27.33 3.63
C ASP A 211 -25.71 27.49 4.00
N GLN A 212 -25.29 27.00 5.17
CA GLN A 212 -23.90 27.10 5.60
C GLN A 212 -23.03 26.02 4.94
N CYS A 213 -21.72 26.23 4.99
CA CYS A 213 -20.73 25.27 4.49
C CYS A 213 -20.37 24.22 5.54
N LEU A 214 -19.82 23.08 5.10
CA LEU A 214 -19.35 22.00 5.97
C LEU A 214 -18.39 22.50 7.07
N SER A 215 -17.48 23.43 6.73
CA SER A 215 -16.55 24.01 7.71
C SER A 215 -17.24 24.78 8.84
N ALA A 216 -18.44 25.32 8.61
CA ALA A 216 -19.19 26.03 9.65
C ALA A 216 -19.81 25.05 10.66
N LEU A 217 -20.35 23.91 10.18
CA LEU A 217 -20.79 22.81 11.04
C LEU A 217 -19.64 22.34 11.95
N TYR A 218 -18.46 22.11 11.37
CA TYR A 218 -17.30 21.63 12.12
C TYR A 218 -16.83 22.64 13.19
N GLN A 219 -16.79 23.94 12.87
CA GLN A 219 -16.50 24.99 13.84
C GLN A 219 -17.51 25.01 14.99
N TRP A 220 -18.79 24.72 14.71
CA TRP A 220 -19.83 24.68 15.71
C TRP A 220 -19.76 23.41 16.60
N LEU A 221 -19.29 22.28 16.05
CA LEU A 221 -19.15 21.02 16.78
C LEU A 221 -17.94 21.00 17.72
N PHE A 222 -16.81 21.61 17.34
CA PHE A 222 -15.55 21.51 18.10
C PHE A 222 -15.68 21.83 19.60
N PRO A 223 -16.26 22.96 20.04
CA PRO A 223 -16.41 23.26 21.47
C PRO A 223 -17.29 22.24 22.19
N ARG A 224 -18.26 21.64 21.49
CA ARG A 224 -19.15 20.60 22.05
C ARG A 224 -18.40 19.28 22.24
N PHE A 225 -17.49 18.93 21.34
CA PHE A 225 -16.63 17.76 21.51
C PHE A 225 -15.63 17.97 22.65
N PHE A 226 -15.04 19.15 22.78
CA PHE A 226 -14.19 19.48 23.93
C PHE A 226 -14.97 19.38 25.24
N ALA A 227 -16.20 19.92 25.29
CA ALA A 227 -17.07 19.81 26.47
C ALA A 227 -17.47 18.35 26.76
N MET A 228 -17.73 17.53 25.73
CA MET A 228 -18.00 16.10 25.90
C MET A 228 -16.81 15.36 26.52
N MET A 229 -15.59 15.79 26.20
CA MET A 229 -14.33 15.29 26.78
C MET A 229 -13.97 15.98 28.12
N GLY A 230 -14.93 16.65 28.77
CA GLY A 230 -14.72 17.29 30.08
C GLY A 230 -13.73 18.45 30.08
N SER A 231 -13.36 18.98 28.91
CA SER A 231 -12.44 20.11 28.80
C SER A 231 -13.16 21.44 29.07
N PRO A 232 -12.47 22.42 29.68
CA PRO A 232 -12.94 23.80 29.69
C PRO A 232 -13.13 24.34 28.27
N THR A 233 -14.08 25.27 28.12
CA THR A 233 -14.45 25.88 26.83
C THR A 233 -14.36 27.40 26.79
N ASP A 234 -14.10 28.03 27.93
CA ASP A 234 -13.97 29.48 28.11
C ASP A 234 -12.73 30.07 27.43
N ASN A 235 -11.66 29.27 27.30
CA ASN A 235 -10.43 29.66 26.61
C ASN A 235 -10.39 29.24 25.13
N LEU A 236 -11.48 28.67 24.61
CA LEU A 236 -11.56 28.17 23.24
C LEU A 236 -12.12 29.23 22.29
N SER A 237 -11.51 29.31 21.11
CA SER A 237 -12.06 30.04 19.96
C SER A 237 -12.06 29.11 18.75
N THR A 238 -13.02 29.29 17.84
CA THR A 238 -13.12 28.50 16.62
C THR A 238 -12.93 29.36 15.40
N ASN A 239 -12.29 28.79 14.37
CA ASN A 239 -12.09 29.45 13.09
C ASN A 239 -11.92 28.40 11.98
N CYS A 240 -11.68 28.83 10.75
CA CYS A 240 -11.31 27.93 9.65
C CYS A 240 -10.10 28.48 8.90
N SER A 241 -9.38 27.61 8.18
CA SER A 241 -8.14 28.02 7.51
C SER A 241 -8.40 29.06 6.42
N ALA A 242 -9.56 29.06 5.75
CA ALA A 242 -9.92 30.07 4.76
C ALA A 242 -10.04 31.48 5.38
N SER A 243 -10.51 31.57 6.62
CA SER A 243 -10.59 32.83 7.37
C SER A 243 -9.25 33.19 8.00
N LEU A 244 -8.56 32.22 8.60
CA LEU A 244 -7.25 32.38 9.25
C LEU A 244 -6.16 32.83 8.27
N LEU A 245 -6.22 32.35 7.03
CA LEU A 245 -5.25 32.60 5.96
C LEU A 245 -5.79 33.60 4.92
N ARG A 246 -6.86 34.33 5.25
CA ARG A 246 -7.38 35.40 4.40
C ARG A 246 -6.24 36.36 4.04
N PHE A 247 -6.08 36.62 2.76
CA PHE A 247 -4.96 37.38 2.22
C PHE A 247 -5.46 38.65 1.54
N SER A 248 -5.17 39.79 2.18
CA SER A 248 -5.51 41.13 1.72
C SER A 248 -4.43 42.13 2.19
N PRO A 249 -4.40 43.37 1.69
CA PRO A 249 -3.49 44.39 2.21
C PRO A 249 -3.60 44.61 3.72
N GLU A 250 -4.78 44.37 4.31
CA GLU A 250 -5.01 44.49 5.76
C GLU A 250 -4.41 43.32 6.56
N THR A 251 -4.28 42.13 5.97
CA THR A 251 -3.79 40.93 6.66
C THR A 251 -2.38 40.52 6.23
N ALA A 252 -1.85 41.03 5.12
CA ALA A 252 -0.56 40.65 4.55
C ALA A 252 0.63 40.86 5.49
N SER A 253 0.52 41.80 6.44
CA SER A 253 1.55 42.10 7.43
C SER A 253 1.53 41.18 8.64
N LEU A 254 0.53 40.28 8.78
CA LEU A 254 0.46 39.33 9.89
C LEU A 254 1.67 38.40 9.89
N PRO A 255 2.18 37.98 11.07
CA PRO A 255 3.38 37.15 11.18
C PRO A 255 3.34 35.91 10.29
N ARG A 256 2.17 35.27 10.16
CA ARG A 256 2.01 34.09 9.32
C ARG A 256 2.43 34.27 7.86
N PHE A 257 2.31 35.46 7.27
CA PHE A 257 2.67 35.67 5.86
C PHE A 257 4.14 36.07 5.65
N GLN A 258 4.93 36.25 6.72
CA GLN A 258 6.34 36.64 6.62
C GLN A 258 7.19 35.63 5.86
N LEU A 259 6.85 34.33 5.88
CA LEU A 259 7.56 33.31 5.10
C LEU A 259 7.50 33.60 3.60
N VAL A 260 6.38 34.17 3.12
CA VAL A 260 6.16 34.47 1.70
C VAL A 260 7.20 35.49 1.22
N ASN A 261 7.51 36.50 2.05
CA ASN A 261 8.52 37.51 1.73
C ASN A 261 9.88 36.91 1.40
N LEU A 262 10.27 35.78 2.03
CA LEU A 262 11.54 35.12 1.71
C LEU A 262 11.61 34.63 0.26
N PHE A 263 10.47 34.27 -0.34
CA PHE A 263 10.37 33.82 -1.73
C PHE A 263 10.16 34.97 -2.73
N LEU A 264 9.83 36.17 -2.24
CA LEU A 264 9.59 37.38 -3.06
C LEU A 264 10.81 38.29 -3.12
N HIS A 265 11.55 38.44 -2.01
CA HIS A 265 12.69 39.34 -1.95
C HIS A 265 13.87 38.82 -2.79
N PRO A 266 14.45 39.65 -3.68
CA PRO A 266 15.54 39.22 -4.57
C PRO A 266 16.76 38.63 -3.87
N GLU A 267 17.08 39.12 -2.66
CA GLU A 267 18.24 38.68 -1.89
C GLU A 267 18.06 37.29 -1.26
N THR A 268 16.83 36.88 -0.97
CA THR A 268 16.54 35.61 -0.26
C THR A 268 15.86 34.56 -1.14
N ALA A 269 15.26 34.97 -2.27
CA ALA A 269 14.40 34.10 -3.07
C ALA A 269 15.09 32.84 -3.59
N SER A 270 16.35 32.93 -4.01
CA SER A 270 17.12 31.77 -4.49
C SER A 270 17.34 30.75 -3.38
N ILE A 271 17.76 31.22 -2.19
CA ILE A 271 17.99 30.38 -1.01
C ILE A 271 16.69 29.74 -0.53
N ALA A 272 15.59 30.50 -0.49
CA ALA A 272 14.29 29.98 -0.06
C ALA A 272 13.75 28.88 -0.98
N ARG A 273 13.90 29.04 -2.31
CA ARG A 273 13.52 28.01 -3.29
C ARG A 273 14.35 26.75 -3.15
N GLU A 274 15.66 26.88 -2.98
CA GLU A 274 16.55 25.75 -2.76
C GLU A 274 16.24 25.02 -1.45
N ALA A 275 15.96 25.77 -0.37
CA ALA A 275 15.57 25.20 0.92
C ALA A 275 14.32 24.30 0.80
N TYR A 276 13.30 24.77 0.07
CA TYR A 276 12.09 23.98 -0.18
C TYR A 276 12.40 22.74 -1.04
N ASN A 277 13.11 22.91 -2.16
CA ASN A 277 13.42 21.80 -3.07
C ASN A 277 14.21 20.69 -2.37
N ARG A 278 15.21 21.06 -1.57
CA ARG A 278 15.97 20.12 -0.73
C ARG A 278 15.10 19.39 0.28
N ALA A 279 14.10 20.06 0.85
CA ALA A 279 13.20 19.44 1.82
C ALA A 279 12.33 18.33 1.20
N VAL A 280 12.05 18.41 -0.11
CA VAL A 280 11.15 17.48 -0.82
C VAL A 280 11.83 16.51 -1.79
N GLU A 281 13.13 16.66 -2.05
CA GLU A 281 13.91 15.88 -3.03
C GLU A 281 13.70 14.35 -2.96
N ASP A 282 13.68 13.76 -1.76
CA ASP A 282 13.50 12.32 -1.54
C ASP A 282 12.03 11.97 -1.22
N SER A 283 11.08 12.46 -2.01
CA SER A 283 9.66 12.29 -1.71
C SER A 283 8.77 12.30 -2.94
N GLU A 284 7.51 11.93 -2.74
CA GLU A 284 6.46 12.07 -3.77
C GLU A 284 5.99 13.53 -3.92
N ILE A 285 6.45 14.44 -3.07
CA ILE A 285 6.15 15.88 -3.15
C ILE A 285 7.04 16.50 -4.23
N TYR A 286 6.41 17.18 -5.19
CA TYR A 286 7.14 17.83 -6.27
C TYR A 286 7.98 19.03 -5.82
N THR A 287 9.20 19.12 -6.37
CA THR A 287 10.05 20.31 -6.38
C THR A 287 9.40 21.43 -7.21
N LEU A 288 9.82 22.69 -6.96
CA LEU A 288 9.18 23.87 -7.55
C LEU A 288 9.24 23.92 -9.08
N ASP A 289 10.31 23.38 -9.69
CA ASP A 289 10.49 23.34 -11.15
C ASP A 289 9.38 22.57 -11.88
N ARG A 290 8.75 21.60 -11.21
CA ARG A 290 7.60 20.86 -11.75
C ARG A 290 6.35 21.72 -11.93
N PHE A 291 6.25 22.84 -11.23
CA PHE A 291 5.15 23.80 -11.35
C PHE A 291 5.46 24.92 -12.35
N GLY A 292 6.61 24.86 -13.03
CA GLY A 292 7.03 25.84 -14.03
C GLY A 292 7.89 26.97 -13.46
N GLU A 293 8.49 27.75 -14.36
CA GLU A 293 9.37 28.86 -14.01
C GLU A 293 8.64 29.89 -13.14
N GLY A 294 9.33 30.38 -12.11
CA GLY A 294 8.83 31.38 -11.16
C GLY A 294 7.94 30.83 -10.05
N ALA A 295 7.71 29.51 -9.97
CA ALA A 295 6.88 28.90 -8.94
C ALA A 295 7.39 29.17 -7.51
N ILE A 296 6.45 29.41 -6.61
CA ILE A 296 6.68 29.49 -5.16
C ILE A 296 5.79 28.47 -4.44
N PRO A 297 6.16 27.98 -3.24
CA PRO A 297 5.44 26.92 -2.54
C PRO A 297 4.18 27.42 -1.81
N PHE A 298 3.38 28.24 -2.50
CA PHE A 298 2.13 28.80 -2.00
C PHE A 298 1.06 28.70 -3.07
N ASP A 299 -0.13 28.30 -2.66
CA ASP A 299 -1.32 28.31 -3.49
C ASP A 299 -2.21 29.49 -3.11
N LEU A 300 -2.88 30.04 -4.12
CA LEU A 300 -3.95 31.01 -3.93
C LEU A 300 -5.29 30.32 -4.13
N VAL A 301 -6.15 30.42 -3.13
CA VAL A 301 -7.57 30.08 -3.24
C VAL A 301 -8.32 31.33 -3.68
N ILE A 302 -9.02 31.22 -4.79
CA ILE A 302 -9.86 32.27 -5.36
C ILE A 302 -11.31 31.77 -5.30
N PRO A 303 -12.21 32.48 -4.59
CA PRO A 303 -13.61 32.06 -4.44
C PRO A 303 -14.24 31.71 -5.79
N GLN A 304 -14.86 30.54 -5.87
CA GLN A 304 -15.56 30.01 -7.07
C GLN A 304 -14.67 29.78 -8.30
N ARG A 305 -13.36 30.01 -8.22
CA ARG A 305 -12.39 29.74 -9.30
C ARG A 305 -11.38 28.66 -8.94
N GLY A 306 -11.37 28.23 -7.68
CA GLY A 306 -10.56 27.13 -7.19
C GLY A 306 -9.24 27.57 -6.57
N ARG A 307 -8.33 26.61 -6.43
CA ARG A 307 -7.01 26.74 -5.79
C ARG A 307 -5.94 26.46 -6.85
N GLY A 308 -4.88 27.26 -6.87
CA GLY A 308 -3.77 27.08 -7.81
C GLY A 308 -2.45 27.60 -7.28
N THR A 309 -1.35 26.99 -7.75
CA THR A 309 0.01 27.38 -7.34
C THR A 309 0.40 28.74 -7.94
N LEU A 310 1.02 29.58 -7.12
CA LEU A 310 1.52 30.87 -7.54
C LEU A 310 2.85 30.74 -8.27
N ARG A 311 2.94 31.42 -9.41
CA ARG A 311 4.15 31.65 -10.17
C ARG A 311 4.35 33.15 -10.37
N LEU A 312 5.59 33.58 -10.22
CA LEU A 312 5.96 34.98 -10.25
C LEU A 312 7.13 35.21 -11.21
N SER A 313 6.99 36.22 -12.05
CA SER A 313 8.03 36.76 -12.92
C SER A 313 8.02 38.28 -12.82
N ASP A 314 8.98 38.95 -13.46
CA ASP A 314 9.04 40.41 -13.50
C ASP A 314 7.82 41.06 -14.20
N ARG A 315 7.08 40.28 -15.01
CA ARG A 315 6.01 40.78 -15.88
C ARG A 315 4.63 40.19 -15.59
N TRP A 316 4.58 39.05 -14.92
CA TRP A 316 3.34 38.30 -14.71
C TRP A 316 3.31 37.61 -13.36
N ILE A 317 2.12 37.61 -12.77
CA ILE A 317 1.71 36.62 -11.76
C ILE A 317 0.82 35.61 -12.48
N VAL A 318 1.07 34.33 -12.28
CA VAL A 318 0.18 33.26 -12.76
C VAL A 318 -0.32 32.47 -11.56
N VAL A 319 -1.63 32.25 -11.51
CA VAL A 319 -2.26 31.31 -10.58
C VAL A 319 -2.65 30.07 -11.37
N GLU A 320 -2.00 28.94 -11.09
CA GLU A 320 -2.20 27.66 -11.79
C GLU A 320 -3.45 26.93 -11.29
N THR A 321 -4.62 27.55 -11.45
CA THR A 321 -5.95 26.91 -11.31
C THR A 321 -6.25 26.02 -12.52
N GLU A 322 -7.37 25.27 -12.50
CA GLU A 322 -7.78 24.43 -13.65
C GLU A 322 -7.88 25.23 -14.96
N ALA A 323 -8.37 26.47 -14.87
CA ALA A 323 -8.17 27.49 -15.89
C ALA A 323 -7.15 28.53 -15.35
N PRO A 324 -5.88 28.51 -15.79
CA PRO A 324 -4.85 29.40 -15.26
C PRO A 324 -5.20 30.87 -15.43
N ILE A 325 -4.89 31.67 -14.40
CA ILE A 325 -5.17 33.11 -14.39
C ILE A 325 -3.84 33.87 -14.42
N ALA A 326 -3.59 34.60 -15.52
CA ALA A 326 -2.42 35.44 -15.68
C ALA A 326 -2.75 36.91 -15.42
N ILE A 327 -1.94 37.57 -14.60
CA ILE A 327 -2.07 38.98 -14.21
C ILE A 327 -0.82 39.72 -14.66
N ALA A 328 -0.98 40.67 -15.58
CA ALA A 328 0.11 41.54 -16.01
C ALA A 328 0.55 42.47 -14.88
N LEU A 329 1.86 42.55 -14.67
CA LEU A 329 2.52 43.42 -13.71
C LEU A 329 3.04 44.68 -14.37
N GLU A 330 2.78 45.82 -13.74
CA GLU A 330 3.41 47.10 -14.09
C GLU A 330 4.86 47.17 -13.59
N GLN A 331 5.14 46.52 -12.46
CA GLN A 331 6.45 46.40 -11.82
C GLN A 331 6.58 45.02 -11.15
N PRO A 332 7.79 44.47 -11.02
CA PRO A 332 8.05 43.24 -10.28
C PRO A 332 7.55 43.33 -8.84
N VAL A 333 7.03 42.21 -8.31
CA VAL A 333 6.56 42.10 -6.93
C VAL A 333 7.66 41.53 -6.06
N HIS A 334 8.13 42.31 -5.08
CA HIS A 334 9.21 41.94 -4.18
C HIS A 334 8.79 41.87 -2.71
N SER A 335 7.53 42.16 -2.38
CA SER A 335 7.00 42.03 -1.02
C SER A 335 5.58 41.48 -1.00
N VAL A 336 5.20 40.95 0.16
CA VAL A 336 3.89 40.34 0.40
C VAL A 336 2.76 41.38 0.36
N GLU A 337 3.03 42.62 0.78
CA GLU A 337 2.09 43.73 0.69
C GLU A 337 1.82 44.10 -0.77
N GLN A 338 2.87 44.17 -1.60
CA GLN A 338 2.74 44.40 -3.04
C GLN A 338 1.95 43.26 -3.69
N LEU A 339 2.24 42.01 -3.32
CA LEU A 339 1.52 40.84 -3.80
C LEU A 339 0.02 40.94 -3.46
N ALA A 340 -0.32 41.24 -2.20
CA ALA A 340 -1.70 41.38 -1.75
C ALA A 340 -2.44 42.50 -2.50
N GLN A 341 -1.79 43.65 -2.70
CA GLN A 341 -2.37 44.77 -3.45
C GLN A 341 -2.64 44.44 -4.91
N VAL A 342 -1.72 43.74 -5.59
CA VAL A 342 -1.92 43.34 -6.99
C VAL A 342 -3.06 42.31 -7.09
N LEU A 343 -3.02 41.27 -6.25
CA LEU A 343 -4.02 40.20 -6.27
C LEU A 343 -5.42 40.73 -5.96
N GLN A 344 -5.60 41.52 -4.90
CA GLN A 344 -6.91 42.07 -4.54
C GLN A 344 -7.46 43.02 -5.62
N ARG A 345 -6.61 43.86 -6.22
CA ARG A 345 -7.03 44.77 -7.30
C ARG A 345 -7.53 44.02 -8.55
N ARG A 346 -7.01 42.83 -8.82
CA ARG A 346 -7.26 42.08 -10.07
C ARG A 346 -8.27 40.96 -9.91
N LEU A 347 -8.35 40.35 -8.72
CA LEU A 347 -9.16 39.17 -8.45
C LEU A 347 -10.30 39.42 -7.46
N GLY A 348 -10.31 40.56 -6.77
CA GLY A 348 -11.33 40.91 -5.77
C GLY A 348 -10.95 40.51 -4.35
N SER A 349 -11.93 40.54 -3.45
CA SER A 349 -11.78 40.20 -2.04
C SER A 349 -12.02 38.70 -1.77
N GLY A 350 -11.71 38.26 -0.55
CA GLY A 350 -11.94 36.87 -0.12
C GLY A 350 -10.86 35.88 -0.56
N LEU A 351 -9.72 36.37 -1.05
CA LEU A 351 -8.58 35.54 -1.40
C LEU A 351 -7.96 34.90 -0.15
N THR A 352 -7.46 33.67 -0.29
CA THR A 352 -6.73 32.98 0.76
C THR A 352 -5.38 32.50 0.24
N LEU A 353 -4.30 32.85 0.93
CA LEU A 353 -2.95 32.43 0.56
C LEU A 353 -2.49 31.30 1.48
N VAL A 354 -2.21 30.14 0.91
CA VAL A 354 -1.99 28.90 1.66
C VAL A 354 -0.61 28.34 1.32
N GLY A 355 0.22 28.07 2.33
CA GLY A 355 1.45 27.32 2.12
C GLY A 355 1.17 25.89 1.64
N LYS A 356 2.02 25.35 0.78
CA LYS A 356 2.02 23.89 0.51
C LYS A 356 2.46 23.13 1.76
N ALA A 357 2.27 21.82 1.78
CA ALA A 357 2.46 20.94 2.94
C ALA A 357 3.66 21.30 3.86
N VAL A 358 4.85 21.48 3.28
CA VAL A 358 6.09 21.83 4.02
C VAL A 358 6.07 23.27 4.55
N THR A 359 5.61 24.24 3.77
CA THR A 359 5.64 25.66 4.12
C THR A 359 4.49 26.10 5.01
N LEU A 360 3.32 25.44 4.94
CA LEU A 360 2.15 25.76 5.77
C LEU A 360 2.44 25.67 7.27
N VAL A 361 3.20 24.64 7.67
CA VAL A 361 3.58 24.44 9.07
C VAL A 361 4.46 25.60 9.55
N SER A 362 5.54 25.94 8.83
CA SER A 362 6.38 27.11 9.17
C SER A 362 5.60 28.42 9.15
N MET A 363 4.74 28.59 8.14
CA MET A 363 3.89 29.77 7.95
C MET A 363 3.04 30.03 9.19
N LEU A 364 2.35 29.02 9.70
CA LEU A 364 1.48 29.19 10.86
C LEU A 364 2.23 29.09 12.19
N ALA A 365 3.31 28.30 12.28
CA ALA A 365 4.18 28.22 13.47
C ALA A 365 4.95 29.53 13.74
N ARG A 366 5.02 30.44 12.76
CA ARG A 366 5.52 31.80 12.96
C ARG A 366 4.66 32.62 13.92
N GLU A 367 3.37 32.30 14.03
CA GLU A 367 2.42 33.07 14.85
C GLU A 367 1.85 32.25 16.00
N PHE A 368 1.65 30.95 15.80
CA PHE A 368 0.99 30.06 16.74
C PHE A 368 1.91 28.96 17.21
N LEU A 369 1.53 28.29 18.29
CA LEU A 369 2.15 27.05 18.71
C LEU A 369 1.26 25.88 18.29
N PHE A 370 1.74 25.08 17.34
CA PHE A 370 0.96 23.96 16.82
C PHE A 370 0.84 22.86 17.85
N VAL A 371 -0.38 22.41 18.10
CA VAL A 371 -0.63 21.20 18.87
C VAL A 371 -0.86 20.07 17.88
N MET A 372 -0.04 19.03 17.94
CA MET A 372 -0.20 17.83 17.12
C MET A 372 -0.19 16.59 18.00
N ASN A 373 -1.01 15.61 17.66
CA ASN A 373 -0.89 14.27 18.25
C ASN A 373 0.45 13.64 17.81
N GLU A 374 0.91 12.63 18.54
CA GLU A 374 2.07 11.82 18.13
C GLU A 374 1.86 11.27 16.71
N GLU A 375 2.93 11.25 15.90
CA GLU A 375 2.89 10.92 14.46
C GLU A 375 1.98 11.84 13.59
N GLY A 376 1.37 12.87 14.17
CA GLY A 376 0.56 13.84 13.43
C GLY A 376 1.38 14.61 12.39
N SER A 377 0.88 14.71 11.16
CA SER A 377 1.52 15.33 10.00
C SER A 377 2.87 14.70 9.60
N PRO A 378 2.94 14.01 8.43
CA PRO A 378 4.19 13.43 7.93
C PRO A 378 5.20 14.47 7.43
N TYR A 379 4.82 15.76 7.40
CA TYR A 379 5.61 16.83 6.81
C TYR A 379 6.55 17.54 7.79
N VAL A 380 6.37 17.35 9.10
CA VAL A 380 7.09 18.12 10.15
C VAL A 380 8.61 18.03 10.01
N TRP A 381 9.16 16.84 9.81
CA TRP A 381 10.60 16.67 9.65
C TRP A 381 11.13 17.32 8.36
N ARG A 382 10.31 17.40 7.30
CA ARG A 382 10.67 18.11 6.06
C ARG A 382 10.61 19.62 6.26
N THR A 383 9.62 20.10 7.01
CA THR A 383 9.55 21.49 7.46
C THR A 383 10.81 21.86 8.24
N ARG A 384 11.27 20.97 9.14
CA ARG A 384 12.55 21.15 9.84
C ARG A 384 13.75 21.23 8.90
N LYS A 385 13.85 20.29 7.96
CA LYS A 385 14.91 20.31 6.93
C LYS A 385 14.96 21.64 6.16
N MET A 386 13.80 22.20 5.81
CA MET A 386 13.71 23.51 5.15
C MET A 386 14.20 24.64 6.06
N ASN A 387 13.69 24.72 7.28
CA ASN A 387 14.03 25.81 8.21
C ASN A 387 15.51 25.76 8.64
N ASP A 388 16.06 24.57 8.87
CA ASP A 388 17.49 24.38 9.15
C ASP A 388 18.36 24.87 8.00
N TYR A 389 17.97 24.59 6.76
CA TYR A 389 18.68 25.08 5.57
C TYR A 389 18.66 26.60 5.49
N LEU A 390 17.51 27.25 5.73
CA LEU A 390 17.39 28.71 5.78
C LEU A 390 18.35 29.30 6.83
N ARG A 391 18.34 28.76 8.05
CA ARG A 391 19.21 29.20 9.15
C ARG A 391 20.70 29.03 8.84
N GLN A 392 21.09 27.90 8.23
CA GLN A 392 22.47 27.63 7.82
C GLN A 392 22.99 28.61 6.76
N HIS A 393 22.09 29.19 5.96
CA HIS A 393 22.43 30.14 4.90
C HIS A 393 22.19 31.61 5.31
N GLY A 394 22.16 31.88 6.62
CA GLY A 394 22.13 33.24 7.16
C GLY A 394 20.75 33.91 7.17
N ILE A 395 19.67 33.18 6.88
CA ILE A 395 18.31 33.69 6.99
C ILE A 395 17.81 33.41 8.42
N ASP A 396 17.67 34.47 9.22
CA ASP A 396 17.07 34.38 10.56
C ASP A 396 15.55 34.20 10.46
N TRP A 397 15.14 32.93 10.42
CA TRP A 397 13.75 32.50 10.36
C TRP A 397 13.39 31.77 11.66
N GLN A 398 12.70 32.48 12.55
CA GLN A 398 12.28 31.95 13.85
C GLN A 398 10.81 31.52 13.80
N VAL A 399 10.56 30.26 14.15
CA VAL A 399 9.23 29.68 14.30
C VAL A 399 9.09 29.06 15.69
N HIS A 400 7.87 28.95 16.19
CA HIS A 400 7.59 28.21 17.40
C HIS A 400 7.77 26.70 17.15
N PRO A 401 8.14 25.91 18.18
CA PRO A 401 8.12 24.46 18.08
C PRO A 401 6.68 23.94 18.01
N ILE A 402 6.54 22.65 17.69
CA ILE A 402 5.29 21.92 17.80
C ILE A 402 5.17 21.33 19.21
N LEU A 403 4.01 21.48 19.83
CA LEU A 403 3.64 20.75 21.04
C LEU A 403 3.03 19.41 20.66
N ARG A 404 3.76 18.34 20.95
CA ARG A 404 3.35 16.96 20.71
C ARG A 404 2.57 16.43 21.90
N VAL A 405 1.47 15.73 21.62
CA VAL A 405 0.63 15.08 22.62
C VAL A 405 0.63 13.57 22.37
N VAL A 406 1.03 12.81 23.38
CA VAL A 406 1.15 11.35 23.35
C VAL A 406 0.15 10.76 24.33
N TYR A 407 -0.84 10.03 23.81
CA TYR A 407 -1.87 9.39 24.63
C TYR A 407 -1.51 7.93 24.93
N PRO A 408 -1.71 7.46 26.16
CA PRO A 408 -1.56 6.04 26.52
C PRO A 408 -2.86 5.25 26.23
N THR A 409 -3.53 5.52 25.10
CA THR A 409 -4.92 5.11 24.81
C THR A 409 -5.23 3.66 25.18
N TRP A 410 -4.46 2.73 24.59
CA TRP A 410 -4.63 1.28 24.80
C TRP A 410 -4.00 0.78 26.09
N ASP A 411 -3.02 1.51 26.65
CA ASP A 411 -2.45 1.17 27.94
C ASP A 411 -3.46 1.44 29.08
N THR A 412 -4.40 2.36 28.90
CA THR A 412 -5.33 2.82 29.95
C THR A 412 -6.77 2.35 29.79
N ILE A 413 -7.09 1.62 28.71
CA ILE A 413 -8.44 1.07 28.52
C ILE A 413 -8.84 0.10 29.64
N GLY A 414 -7.86 -0.59 30.23
CA GLY A 414 -8.05 -1.39 31.44
C GLY A 414 -8.39 -0.53 32.66
N GLY A 415 -9.52 -0.84 33.31
CA GLY A 415 -9.97 -0.18 34.54
C GLY A 415 -9.83 -1.06 35.79
N SER A 416 -10.35 -0.57 36.91
CA SER A 416 -10.47 -1.34 38.16
C SER A 416 -11.47 -2.48 38.08
N GLN A 417 -12.43 -2.38 37.15
CA GLN A 417 -13.37 -3.43 36.81
C GLN A 417 -13.04 -3.95 35.41
N CYS A 418 -12.98 -5.27 35.29
CA CYS A 418 -12.76 -5.95 34.01
C CYS A 418 -14.07 -5.91 33.21
N GLU A 419 -14.11 -5.05 32.19
CA GLU A 419 -15.21 -4.97 31.23
C GLU A 419 -14.87 -5.83 30.01
N THR A 420 -15.85 -6.54 29.46
CA THR A 420 -15.66 -7.38 28.27
C THR A 420 -15.99 -6.59 27.02
N ILE A 421 -15.07 -6.58 26.05
CA ILE A 421 -15.25 -5.98 24.73
C ILE A 421 -15.04 -7.02 23.63
N GLY A 422 -15.80 -6.90 22.54
CA GLY A 422 -15.61 -7.66 21.32
C GLY A 422 -14.38 -7.17 20.55
N LEU A 423 -13.71 -8.11 19.88
CA LEU A 423 -12.58 -7.84 19.00
C LEU A 423 -12.99 -8.08 17.54
N PRO A 424 -12.62 -7.18 16.61
CA PRO A 424 -12.76 -7.45 15.18
C PRO A 424 -11.86 -8.63 14.77
N GLU A 425 -12.19 -9.30 13.67
CA GLU A 425 -11.62 -10.59 13.29
C GLU A 425 -10.08 -10.66 13.36
N HIS A 426 -9.39 -9.65 12.82
CA HIS A 426 -7.92 -9.59 12.82
C HIS A 426 -7.34 -9.50 14.24
N LEU A 427 -7.97 -8.72 15.13
CA LEU A 427 -7.58 -8.68 16.55
C LEU A 427 -7.98 -9.97 17.27
N ALA A 428 -9.17 -10.51 16.99
CA ALA A 428 -9.63 -11.74 17.63
C ALA A 428 -8.69 -12.92 17.34
N ASN A 429 -8.20 -13.03 16.10
CA ASN A 429 -7.22 -14.04 15.71
C ASN A 429 -5.86 -13.81 16.37
N ALA A 430 -5.42 -12.56 16.48
CA ALA A 430 -4.13 -12.21 17.10
C ALA A 430 -4.13 -12.44 18.63
N PHE A 431 -5.22 -12.08 19.31
CA PHE A 431 -5.37 -12.30 20.76
C PHE A 431 -5.81 -13.72 21.13
N GLY A 432 -6.34 -14.49 20.16
CA GLY A 432 -6.88 -15.83 20.34
C GLY A 432 -8.27 -15.86 20.98
N LYS A 433 -8.99 -14.73 21.02
CA LYS A 433 -10.30 -14.58 21.66
C LYS A 433 -11.18 -13.60 20.90
N ARG A 434 -12.46 -13.92 20.72
CA ARG A 434 -13.44 -12.98 20.11
C ARG A 434 -13.87 -11.86 21.04
N GLU A 435 -13.83 -12.12 22.33
CA GLU A 435 -14.15 -11.17 23.39
C GLU A 435 -13.02 -11.19 24.41
N ILE A 436 -12.64 -10.01 24.89
CA ILE A 436 -11.51 -9.85 25.82
C ILE A 436 -11.86 -8.88 26.92
N CYS A 437 -11.31 -9.13 28.11
CA CYS A 437 -11.31 -8.16 29.19
C CYS A 437 -10.47 -6.93 28.81
N THR A 438 -10.97 -5.71 29.03
CA THR A 438 -10.22 -4.47 28.76
C THR A 438 -8.89 -4.41 29.52
N SER A 439 -8.84 -4.93 30.75
CA SER A 439 -7.59 -5.03 31.53
C SER A 439 -6.61 -6.06 30.97
N GLU A 440 -7.11 -7.18 30.42
CA GLU A 440 -6.26 -8.13 29.69
C GLU A 440 -5.73 -7.53 28.38
N PHE A 441 -6.58 -6.83 27.63
CA PHE A 441 -6.20 -6.15 26.40
C PHE A 441 -5.08 -5.14 26.65
N SER A 442 -5.27 -4.24 27.62
CA SER A 442 -4.27 -3.23 28.02
C SER A 442 -2.93 -3.88 28.39
N ALA A 443 -2.95 -4.99 29.13
CA ALA A 443 -1.72 -5.68 29.54
C ALA A 443 -0.98 -6.39 28.38
N ARG A 444 -1.70 -6.81 27.32
CA ARG A 444 -1.16 -7.71 26.29
C ARG A 444 -0.95 -7.07 24.92
N TRP A 445 -1.61 -5.95 24.59
CA TRP A 445 -1.64 -5.45 23.21
C TRP A 445 -0.24 -5.21 22.62
N ARG A 446 0.72 -4.68 23.42
CA ARG A 446 2.11 -4.47 22.97
C ARG A 446 2.84 -5.78 22.67
N THR A 447 2.59 -6.82 23.46
CA THR A 447 3.13 -8.16 23.22
C THR A 447 2.54 -8.74 21.95
N VAL A 448 1.22 -8.62 21.76
CA VAL A 448 0.53 -9.07 20.55
C VAL A 448 1.07 -8.34 19.30
N VAL A 449 1.28 -7.03 19.37
CA VAL A 449 1.92 -6.26 18.28
C VAL A 449 3.29 -6.85 17.91
N LYS A 450 4.14 -7.13 18.91
CA LYS A 450 5.46 -7.75 18.67
C LYS A 450 5.35 -9.16 18.07
N GLU A 451 4.43 -9.98 18.57
CA GLU A 451 4.15 -11.31 18.02
C GLU A 451 3.71 -11.24 16.55
N GLN A 452 2.89 -10.26 16.17
CA GLN A 452 2.48 -10.06 14.78
C GLN A 452 3.61 -9.52 13.89
N GLN A 453 4.50 -8.66 14.42
CA GLN A 453 5.72 -8.25 13.71
C GLN A 453 6.64 -9.44 13.44
N GLN A 454 6.84 -10.30 14.45
CA GLN A 454 7.61 -11.54 14.30
C GLN A 454 6.96 -12.48 13.28
N LEU A 455 5.63 -12.61 13.30
CA LEU A 455 4.89 -13.40 12.31
C LEU A 455 5.17 -12.92 10.88
N LEU A 456 5.21 -11.60 10.63
CA LEU A 456 5.58 -11.07 9.30
C LEU A 456 6.99 -11.48 8.89
N GLU A 457 7.95 -11.49 9.83
CA GLU A 457 9.32 -11.96 9.55
C GLU A 457 9.39 -13.46 9.27
N GLU A 458 8.64 -14.28 10.01
CA GLU A 458 8.56 -15.73 9.80
C GLU A 458 7.93 -16.07 8.44
N LEU A 459 6.83 -15.42 8.09
CA LEU A 459 6.18 -15.58 6.78
C LEU A 459 7.08 -15.14 5.62
N ARG A 460 7.88 -14.09 5.82
CA ARG A 460 8.87 -13.64 4.84
C ARG A 460 9.96 -14.69 4.59
N ARG A 461 10.34 -15.48 5.60
CA ARG A 461 11.34 -16.55 5.49
C ARG A 461 10.80 -17.81 4.80
N CYS A 462 9.48 -17.96 4.71
CA CYS A 462 8.84 -19.06 3.96
C CYS A 462 8.97 -18.80 2.44
N THR A 463 10.06 -19.26 1.85
CA THR A 463 10.40 -19.00 0.43
C THR A 463 9.91 -20.07 -0.54
N SER A 464 9.64 -21.30 -0.07
CA SER A 464 9.11 -22.38 -0.89
C SER A 464 7.69 -22.81 -0.45
N PRO A 465 6.89 -23.39 -1.34
CA PRO A 465 5.56 -23.90 -0.96
C PRO A 465 5.62 -24.95 0.16
N ARG A 466 6.68 -25.76 0.19
CA ARG A 466 6.88 -26.75 1.24
C ARG A 466 7.14 -26.11 2.60
N ASP A 467 7.96 -25.06 2.65
CA ASP A 467 8.22 -24.31 3.90
C ASP A 467 6.94 -23.67 4.41
N LEU A 468 6.14 -23.11 3.50
CA LEU A 468 4.85 -22.51 3.86
C LEU A 468 3.86 -23.56 4.39
N LEU A 469 3.77 -24.73 3.76
CA LEU A 469 2.91 -25.82 4.23
C LEU A 469 3.37 -26.37 5.59
N GLU A 470 4.68 -26.50 5.81
CA GLU A 470 5.25 -26.85 7.12
C GLU A 470 4.87 -25.80 8.19
N PHE A 471 5.05 -24.52 7.87
CA PHE A 471 4.69 -23.41 8.76
C PHE A 471 3.20 -23.44 9.12
N LEU A 472 2.32 -23.59 8.12
CA LEU A 472 0.87 -23.66 8.33
C LEU A 472 0.46 -24.91 9.12
N ALA A 473 1.12 -26.05 8.89
CA ALA A 473 0.88 -27.28 9.64
C ALA A 473 1.22 -27.12 11.13
N GLN A 474 2.37 -26.52 11.43
CA GLN A 474 2.79 -26.25 12.82
C GLN A 474 1.87 -25.25 13.52
N ARG A 475 1.36 -24.25 12.80
CA ARG A 475 0.55 -23.16 13.37
C ARG A 475 -0.94 -23.51 13.51
N GLU A 476 -1.53 -24.13 12.49
CA GLU A 476 -2.99 -24.31 12.36
C GLU A 476 -3.44 -25.78 12.46
N GLY A 477 -2.50 -26.73 12.55
CA GLY A 477 -2.76 -28.11 12.96
C GLY A 477 -3.03 -29.11 11.83
N GLU A 478 -3.81 -30.14 12.15
CA GLU A 478 -3.89 -31.40 11.39
C GLU A 478 -4.34 -31.24 9.93
N SER A 479 -5.22 -30.29 9.64
CA SER A 479 -5.72 -30.06 8.27
C SER A 479 -4.61 -29.68 7.29
N TRP A 480 -3.64 -28.88 7.73
CA TRP A 480 -2.48 -28.49 6.94
C TRP A 480 -1.39 -29.56 6.94
N HIS A 481 -1.26 -30.35 8.01
CA HIS A 481 -0.43 -31.56 7.99
C HIS A 481 -0.87 -32.52 6.88
N ALA A 482 -2.18 -32.80 6.78
CA ALA A 482 -2.71 -33.66 5.73
C ALA A 482 -2.43 -33.10 4.31
N LEU A 483 -2.61 -31.79 4.10
CA LEU A 483 -2.32 -31.14 2.80
C LEU A 483 -0.82 -31.18 2.45
N ARG A 484 0.06 -31.08 3.44
CA ARG A 484 1.50 -31.22 3.25
C ARG A 484 1.88 -32.64 2.84
N GLU A 485 1.33 -33.65 3.50
CA GLU A 485 1.57 -35.06 3.13
C GLU A 485 1.07 -35.35 1.71
N GLU A 486 -0.11 -34.83 1.37
CA GLU A 486 -0.67 -34.91 0.02
C GLU A 486 0.22 -34.21 -1.02
N TYR A 487 0.76 -33.03 -0.68
CA TYR A 487 1.72 -32.32 -1.52
C TYR A 487 2.99 -33.14 -1.77
N ASP A 488 3.59 -33.69 -0.70
CA ASP A 488 4.80 -34.51 -0.80
C ASP A 488 4.55 -35.79 -1.61
N ALA A 489 3.37 -36.42 -1.48
CA ALA A 489 2.98 -37.59 -2.25
C ALA A 489 2.84 -37.29 -3.76
N HIS A 490 2.16 -36.20 -4.12
CA HIS A 490 2.03 -35.80 -5.53
C HIS A 490 3.37 -35.36 -6.14
N LEU A 491 4.22 -34.70 -5.34
CA LEU A 491 5.57 -34.35 -5.77
C LEU A 491 6.42 -35.60 -6.04
N ALA A 492 6.30 -36.63 -5.19
CA ALA A 492 6.96 -37.92 -5.41
C ALA A 492 6.47 -38.61 -6.70
N ILE A 493 5.16 -38.58 -6.99
CA ILE A 493 4.61 -39.08 -8.26
C ILE A 493 5.23 -38.35 -9.45
N LEU A 494 5.29 -37.01 -9.42
CA LEU A 494 5.87 -36.24 -10.54
C LEU A 494 7.37 -36.51 -10.72
N ARG A 495 8.12 -36.68 -9.62
CA ARG A 495 9.55 -37.04 -9.67
C ARG A 495 9.74 -38.42 -10.29
N GLU A 496 8.91 -39.40 -9.92
CA GLU A 496 8.97 -40.75 -10.48
C GLU A 496 8.59 -40.78 -11.96
N LEU A 497 7.52 -40.09 -12.36
CA LEU A 497 7.13 -39.96 -13.77
C LEU A 497 8.24 -39.30 -14.60
N ARG A 498 8.91 -38.27 -14.05
CA ARG A 498 10.06 -37.61 -14.70
C ARG A 498 11.23 -38.58 -14.85
N ARG A 499 11.59 -39.32 -13.80
CA ARG A 499 12.66 -40.32 -13.83
C ARG A 499 12.41 -41.39 -14.90
N GLN A 500 11.18 -41.89 -15.00
CA GLN A 500 10.79 -42.84 -16.03
C GLN A 500 10.89 -42.24 -17.45
N ALA A 501 10.44 -41.00 -17.63
CA ALA A 501 10.55 -40.29 -18.91
C ALA A 501 12.01 -40.04 -19.32
N GLU A 502 12.88 -39.67 -18.39
CA GLU A 502 14.34 -39.52 -18.59
C GLU A 502 14.99 -40.86 -18.96
N ALA A 503 14.65 -41.96 -18.27
CA ALA A 503 15.16 -43.29 -18.62
C ALA A 503 14.75 -43.73 -20.05
N ILE A 504 13.51 -43.45 -20.46
CA ILE A 504 13.06 -43.70 -21.84
C ILE A 504 13.82 -42.79 -22.82
N HIS A 505 14.04 -41.53 -22.46
CA HIS A 505 14.79 -40.59 -23.29
C HIS A 505 16.22 -41.05 -23.55
N GLU A 506 16.94 -41.46 -22.50
CA GLU A 506 18.29 -42.02 -22.60
C GLU A 506 18.31 -43.30 -23.46
N ARG A 507 17.32 -44.18 -23.28
CA ARG A 507 17.20 -45.41 -24.08
C ARG A 507 16.98 -45.11 -25.57
N VAL A 508 16.13 -44.15 -25.89
CA VAL A 508 15.89 -43.70 -27.27
C VAL A 508 17.18 -43.11 -27.87
N HIS A 509 17.92 -42.30 -27.11
CA HIS A 509 19.21 -41.76 -27.55
C HIS A 509 20.24 -42.88 -27.82
N ALA A 510 20.33 -43.87 -26.94
CA ALA A 510 21.21 -45.02 -27.13
C ALA A 510 20.84 -45.84 -28.39
N LEU A 511 19.55 -46.07 -28.63
CA LEU A 511 19.07 -46.78 -29.83
C LEU A 511 19.40 -46.00 -31.12
N TYR A 512 19.27 -44.67 -31.12
CA TYR A 512 19.69 -43.86 -32.26
C TYR A 512 21.20 -43.93 -32.51
N ALA A 513 22.02 -43.89 -31.45
CA ALA A 513 23.47 -44.07 -31.58
C ALA A 513 23.84 -45.45 -32.16
N GLN A 514 23.14 -46.51 -31.72
CA GLN A 514 23.31 -47.86 -32.27
C GLN A 514 22.89 -47.95 -33.75
N ILE A 515 21.76 -47.35 -34.12
CA ILE A 515 21.30 -47.29 -35.52
C ILE A 515 22.34 -46.61 -36.41
N GLU A 516 22.92 -45.49 -35.97
CA GLU A 516 23.97 -44.82 -36.72
C GLU A 516 25.25 -45.67 -36.81
N GLY A 517 25.63 -46.37 -35.74
CA GLY A 517 26.72 -47.35 -35.76
C GLY A 517 26.49 -48.47 -36.78
N TRP A 518 25.30 -49.09 -36.76
CA TRP A 518 24.96 -50.18 -37.70
C TRP A 518 24.81 -49.71 -39.14
N LYS A 519 24.38 -48.46 -39.38
CA LYS A 519 24.39 -47.88 -40.74
C LYS A 519 25.81 -47.73 -41.28
N ARG A 520 26.76 -47.28 -40.44
CA ARG A 520 28.18 -47.20 -40.82
C ARG A 520 28.75 -48.58 -41.10
N ASP A 521 28.46 -49.56 -40.24
CA ASP A 521 28.86 -50.96 -40.47
C ASP A 521 28.25 -51.51 -41.77
N TYR A 522 26.97 -51.26 -42.02
CA TYR A 522 26.28 -51.68 -43.24
C TYR A 522 26.97 -51.10 -44.49
N GLN A 523 27.28 -49.80 -44.48
CA GLN A 523 28.02 -49.15 -45.57
C GLN A 523 29.42 -49.74 -45.76
N ARG A 524 30.15 -50.03 -44.67
CA ARG A 524 31.47 -50.67 -44.73
C ARG A 524 31.38 -52.06 -45.35
N ILE A 525 30.44 -52.90 -44.90
CA ILE A 525 30.25 -54.26 -45.40
C ILE A 525 29.82 -54.23 -46.88
N GLU A 526 29.00 -53.26 -47.29
CA GLU A 526 28.61 -53.07 -48.68
C GLU A 526 29.82 -52.68 -49.56
N GLN A 527 30.69 -51.80 -49.06
CA GLN A 527 31.95 -51.45 -49.71
C GLN A 527 32.89 -52.65 -49.81
N GLU A 528 33.09 -53.41 -48.74
CA GLU A 528 33.91 -54.64 -48.71
C GLU A 528 33.37 -55.71 -49.67
N LYS A 529 32.04 -55.89 -49.72
CA LYS A 529 31.38 -56.79 -50.68
C LYS A 529 31.60 -56.34 -52.13
N GLY A 530 31.55 -55.04 -52.37
CA GLY A 530 31.84 -54.44 -53.68
C GLY A 530 33.30 -54.61 -54.08
N GLU A 531 34.22 -54.39 -53.13
CA GLU A 531 35.66 -54.56 -53.34
C GLU A 531 36.04 -56.02 -53.60
N HIS A 532 35.52 -56.94 -52.77
CA HIS A 532 35.67 -58.37 -53.00
C HIS A 532 35.20 -58.76 -54.40
N TYR A 533 34.05 -58.27 -54.86
CA TYR A 533 33.58 -58.53 -56.23
C TYR A 533 34.53 -57.99 -57.30
N ARG A 534 35.05 -56.76 -57.13
CA ARG A 534 35.98 -56.14 -58.06
C ARG A 534 37.32 -56.87 -58.15
N GLN A 535 37.79 -57.42 -57.03
CA GLN A 535 39.10 -58.08 -56.94
C GLN A 535 39.06 -59.57 -57.32
N THR A 536 37.98 -60.29 -57.00
CA THR A 536 37.92 -61.75 -57.19
C THR A 536 37.02 -62.15 -58.35
N VAL A 537 35.74 -61.79 -58.32
CA VAL A 537 34.74 -62.30 -59.28
C VAL A 537 34.80 -61.58 -60.64
N LYS A 538 34.98 -60.25 -60.65
CA LYS A 538 34.97 -59.43 -61.86
C LYS A 538 36.10 -59.82 -62.83
N PRO A 539 37.37 -59.96 -62.42
CA PRO A 539 38.45 -60.35 -63.32
C PRO A 539 38.24 -61.76 -63.89
N LEU A 540 37.69 -62.70 -63.11
CA LEU A 540 37.39 -64.05 -63.57
C LEU A 540 36.24 -64.06 -64.60
N LYS A 541 35.21 -63.22 -64.41
CA LYS A 541 34.12 -63.04 -65.39
C LYS A 541 34.59 -62.37 -66.68
N GLU A 542 35.46 -61.37 -66.56
CA GLU A 542 36.10 -60.72 -67.71
C GLU A 542 36.97 -61.73 -68.47
N ARG A 543 37.74 -62.57 -67.77
CA ARG A 543 38.55 -63.62 -68.39
C ARG A 543 37.72 -64.70 -69.09
N LEU A 544 36.58 -65.09 -68.51
CA LEU A 544 35.61 -65.98 -69.17
C LEU A 544 35.02 -65.33 -70.43
N TRP A 545 34.74 -64.03 -70.38
CA TRP A 545 34.22 -63.30 -71.53
C TRP A 545 35.27 -63.16 -72.65
N GLU A 546 36.53 -62.90 -72.32
CA GLU A 546 37.66 -62.92 -73.26
C GLU A 546 37.82 -64.29 -73.94
N LEU A 547 37.78 -65.38 -73.16
CA LEU A 547 37.85 -66.74 -73.69
C LEU A 547 36.65 -67.04 -74.61
N ALA A 548 35.45 -66.60 -74.25
CA ALA A 548 34.26 -66.75 -75.09
C ALA A 548 34.38 -65.96 -76.40
N GLN A 549 34.99 -64.77 -76.40
CA GLN A 549 35.26 -64.00 -77.62
C GLN A 549 36.31 -64.67 -78.54
N GLN A 550 37.20 -65.47 -77.96
CA GLN A 550 38.16 -66.30 -78.70
C GLN A 550 37.56 -67.63 -79.21
N GLY A 551 36.23 -67.82 -79.05
CA GLY A 551 35.52 -69.04 -79.47
C GLY A 551 35.66 -70.22 -78.50
N ILE A 552 36.27 -70.01 -77.32
CA ILE A 552 36.50 -71.04 -76.30
C ILE A 552 35.41 -70.90 -75.24
N THR A 553 34.32 -71.64 -75.43
CA THR A 553 33.14 -71.62 -74.55
C THR A 553 33.02 -72.82 -73.63
N GLU A 554 33.80 -73.88 -73.89
CA GLU A 554 33.81 -75.15 -73.15
C GLU A 554 35.23 -75.73 -73.08
N GLY A 555 35.54 -76.45 -71.99
CA GLY A 555 36.86 -77.02 -71.72
C GLY A 555 37.31 -76.83 -70.27
N MET A 556 38.34 -77.58 -69.86
CA MET A 556 38.80 -77.65 -68.47
C MET A 556 39.13 -76.28 -67.84
N VAL A 557 39.66 -75.34 -68.62
CA VAL A 557 40.00 -73.98 -68.15
C VAL A 557 38.74 -73.16 -67.90
N VAL A 558 37.73 -73.27 -68.78
CA VAL A 558 36.44 -72.59 -68.64
C VAL A 558 35.65 -73.14 -67.46
N GLU A 559 35.66 -74.46 -67.24
CA GLU A 559 35.02 -75.08 -66.07
C GLU A 559 35.70 -74.67 -64.76
N ARG A 560 37.04 -74.66 -64.71
CA ARG A 560 37.78 -74.20 -63.51
C ARG A 560 37.45 -72.76 -63.15
N LEU A 561 37.38 -71.84 -64.13
CA LEU A 561 37.00 -70.45 -63.90
C LEU A 561 35.54 -70.32 -63.43
N ARG A 562 34.62 -71.13 -63.99
CA ARG A 562 33.21 -71.16 -63.55
C ARG A 562 33.08 -71.68 -62.11
N ASP A 563 33.86 -72.68 -61.73
CA ASP A 563 33.88 -73.22 -60.37
C ASP A 563 34.50 -72.24 -59.37
N GLU A 564 35.58 -71.55 -59.72
CA GLU A 564 36.16 -70.49 -58.88
C GLU A 564 35.20 -69.32 -58.68
N ILE A 565 34.51 -68.87 -59.74
CA ILE A 565 33.45 -67.86 -59.63
C ILE A 565 32.34 -68.34 -58.69
N ARG A 566 31.90 -69.60 -58.83
CA ARG A 566 30.87 -70.17 -57.97
C ARG A 566 31.30 -70.18 -56.50
N GLN A 567 32.55 -70.54 -56.20
CA GLN A 567 33.11 -70.51 -54.84
C GLN A 567 33.16 -69.09 -54.27
N TYR A 568 33.62 -68.09 -55.03
CA TYR A 568 33.65 -66.70 -54.59
C TYR A 568 32.24 -66.09 -54.46
N GLU A 569 31.29 -66.48 -55.31
CA GLU A 569 29.89 -66.10 -55.17
C GLU A 569 29.23 -66.73 -53.93
N GLU A 570 29.60 -67.96 -53.59
CA GLU A 570 29.19 -68.62 -52.34
C GLU A 570 29.75 -67.90 -51.11
N ALA A 571 31.02 -67.48 -51.16
CA ALA A 571 31.62 -66.62 -50.14
C ALA A 571 30.87 -65.27 -50.02
N ARG A 572 30.36 -64.71 -51.11
CA ARG A 572 29.54 -63.47 -51.09
C ARG A 572 28.19 -63.63 -50.42
N ARG A 573 27.64 -64.85 -50.34
CA ARG A 573 26.44 -65.12 -49.53
C ARG A 573 26.68 -64.87 -48.04
N SER A 574 27.92 -64.84 -47.58
CA SER A 574 28.25 -64.45 -46.20
C SER A 574 28.06 -62.94 -45.98
N PHE A 575 28.49 -62.09 -46.91
CA PHE A 575 28.23 -60.65 -46.89
C PHE A 575 26.74 -60.33 -46.97
N ASP A 576 25.98 -61.04 -47.81
CA ASP A 576 24.53 -60.85 -47.91
C ASP A 576 23.80 -61.20 -46.60
N ARG A 577 24.21 -62.28 -45.94
CA ARG A 577 23.69 -62.64 -44.62
C ARG A 577 24.00 -61.57 -43.58
N GLU A 578 25.21 -61.02 -43.59
CA GLU A 578 25.59 -59.97 -42.63
C GLU A 578 24.86 -58.65 -42.90
N LEU A 579 24.72 -58.23 -44.16
CA LEU A 579 23.92 -57.05 -44.54
C LEU A 579 22.45 -57.20 -44.13
N GLN A 580 21.88 -58.39 -44.30
CA GLN A 580 20.51 -58.67 -43.87
C GLN A 580 20.37 -58.57 -42.34
N ARG A 581 21.31 -59.13 -41.57
CA ARG A 581 21.33 -58.99 -40.09
C ARG A 581 21.36 -57.52 -39.66
N ARG A 582 22.19 -56.68 -40.30
CA ARG A 582 22.26 -55.24 -39.97
C ARG A 582 20.95 -54.52 -40.29
N ARG A 583 20.28 -54.87 -41.40
CA ARG A 583 18.93 -54.35 -41.73
C ARG A 583 17.92 -54.75 -40.67
N ASP A 584 17.93 -56.01 -40.24
CA ASP A 584 16.99 -56.52 -39.23
C ASP A 584 17.21 -55.83 -37.88
N TRP A 585 18.46 -55.61 -37.46
CA TRP A 585 18.78 -54.85 -36.24
C TRP A 585 18.31 -53.39 -36.30
N ILE A 586 18.55 -52.70 -37.43
CA ILE A 586 18.08 -51.33 -37.62
C ILE A 586 16.54 -51.27 -37.59
N ALA A 587 15.86 -52.22 -38.24
CA ALA A 587 14.40 -52.28 -38.24
C ALA A 587 13.85 -52.54 -36.83
N ALA A 588 14.43 -53.48 -36.08
CA ALA A 588 14.05 -53.78 -34.71
C ALA A 588 14.24 -52.57 -33.77
N ALA A 589 15.40 -51.88 -33.86
CA ALA A 589 15.63 -50.68 -33.05
C ALA A 589 14.70 -49.53 -33.40
N ARG A 590 14.34 -49.34 -34.68
CA ARG A 590 13.34 -48.35 -35.10
C ARG A 590 11.94 -48.67 -34.56
N ALA A 591 11.54 -49.94 -34.61
CA ALA A 591 10.27 -50.38 -34.04
C ALA A 591 10.21 -50.14 -32.52
N GLU A 592 11.32 -50.40 -31.82
CA GLU A 592 11.41 -50.13 -30.38
C GLU A 592 11.35 -48.63 -30.07
N VAL A 593 12.02 -47.77 -30.84
CA VAL A 593 11.89 -46.30 -30.71
C VAL A 593 10.44 -45.86 -30.95
N ALA A 594 9.76 -46.43 -31.96
CA ALA A 594 8.36 -46.12 -32.25
C ALA A 594 7.42 -46.52 -31.10
N ARG A 595 7.75 -47.59 -30.36
CA ARG A 595 7.03 -48.03 -29.15
C ARG A 595 7.28 -47.13 -27.94
N LEU A 596 8.51 -46.66 -27.76
CA LEU A 596 8.94 -45.87 -26.59
C LEU A 596 8.46 -44.41 -26.64
N LYS A 597 8.35 -43.80 -27.84
CA LYS A 597 7.93 -42.40 -27.98
C LYS A 597 6.52 -42.10 -27.40
N PRO A 598 5.46 -42.88 -27.72
CA PRO A 598 4.14 -42.68 -27.13
C PRO A 598 4.13 -42.89 -25.61
N GLN A 599 4.90 -43.85 -25.08
CA GLN A 599 5.01 -44.09 -23.64
C GLN A 599 5.60 -42.88 -22.91
N ARG A 600 6.66 -42.28 -23.45
CA ARG A 600 7.22 -41.03 -22.91
C ARG A 600 6.19 -39.91 -22.92
N GLN A 601 5.48 -39.73 -24.04
CA GLN A 601 4.45 -38.70 -24.16
C GLN A 601 3.31 -38.92 -23.15
N GLN A 602 2.93 -40.17 -22.90
CA GLN A 602 1.93 -40.53 -21.88
C GLN A 602 2.43 -40.24 -20.46
N LEU A 603 3.71 -40.42 -20.15
CA LEU A 603 4.26 -40.06 -18.84
C LEU A 603 4.34 -38.53 -18.64
N GLU A 604 4.66 -37.78 -19.68
CA GLU A 604 4.80 -36.32 -19.63
C GLU A 604 3.45 -35.58 -19.66
N ARG A 605 2.46 -36.09 -20.41
CA ARG A 605 1.18 -35.43 -20.67
C ARG A 605 -0.05 -36.27 -20.31
N GLY A 606 0.15 -37.44 -19.72
CA GLY A 606 -0.95 -38.31 -19.32
C GLY A 606 -1.73 -37.76 -18.14
N GLU A 607 -2.88 -38.38 -17.91
CA GLU A 607 -3.83 -37.97 -16.90
C GLU A 607 -3.24 -37.90 -15.50
N GLN A 608 -2.39 -38.87 -15.12
CA GLN A 608 -1.74 -38.90 -13.81
C GLN A 608 -0.81 -37.69 -13.59
N ASN A 609 -0.02 -37.30 -14.61
CA ASN A 609 0.85 -36.13 -14.54
C ASN A 609 0.03 -34.84 -14.39
N ARG A 610 -1.00 -34.70 -15.23
CA ARG A 610 -1.90 -33.55 -15.20
C ARG A 610 -2.61 -33.42 -13.85
N ARG A 611 -3.24 -34.50 -13.36
CA ARG A 611 -3.93 -34.52 -12.05
C ARG A 611 -2.98 -34.16 -10.90
N ALA A 612 -1.76 -34.72 -10.89
CA ALA A 612 -0.78 -34.40 -9.86
C ALA A 612 -0.35 -32.92 -9.91
N ARG A 613 -0.12 -32.34 -11.10
CA ARG A 613 0.19 -30.91 -11.24
C ARG A 613 -0.97 -30.00 -10.83
N GLU A 614 -2.19 -30.33 -11.24
CA GLU A 614 -3.40 -29.59 -10.90
C GLU A 614 -3.61 -29.58 -9.38
N ARG A 615 -3.42 -30.73 -8.73
CA ARG A 615 -3.57 -30.84 -7.28
C ARG A 615 -2.48 -30.09 -6.51
N LEU A 616 -1.22 -30.20 -6.93
CA LEU A 616 -0.15 -29.38 -6.34
C LEU A 616 -0.45 -27.89 -6.46
N ALA A 617 -0.85 -27.43 -7.66
CA ALA A 617 -1.18 -26.02 -7.89
C ALA A 617 -2.40 -25.56 -7.06
N GLU A 618 -3.37 -26.43 -6.78
CA GLU A 618 -4.47 -26.14 -5.87
C GLU A 618 -3.99 -25.97 -4.41
N ILE A 619 -3.17 -26.90 -3.92
CA ILE A 619 -2.61 -26.85 -2.56
C ILE A 619 -1.76 -25.58 -2.39
N GLU A 620 -0.88 -25.28 -3.36
CA GLU A 620 -0.06 -24.06 -3.36
C GLU A 620 -0.91 -22.78 -3.34
N ARG A 621 -1.99 -22.73 -4.14
CA ARG A 621 -2.91 -21.59 -4.15
C ARG A 621 -3.59 -21.38 -2.80
N ARG A 622 -4.05 -22.47 -2.16
CA ARG A 622 -4.66 -22.41 -0.83
C ARG A 622 -3.68 -21.94 0.23
N ALA A 623 -2.45 -22.45 0.19
CA ALA A 623 -1.40 -22.04 1.12
C ALA A 623 -1.03 -20.56 0.95
N GLU A 624 -0.83 -20.09 -0.29
CA GLU A 624 -0.52 -18.68 -0.57
C GLU A 624 -1.67 -17.74 -0.20
N LEU A 625 -2.94 -18.13 -0.44
CA LEU A 625 -4.08 -17.36 0.02
C LEU A 625 -4.10 -17.24 1.55
N ARG A 626 -3.84 -18.35 2.26
CA ARG A 626 -3.78 -18.33 3.73
C ARG A 626 -2.61 -17.48 4.24
N LYS A 627 -1.44 -17.56 3.61
CA LYS A 627 -0.29 -16.67 3.88
C LYS A 627 -0.71 -15.21 3.77
N MET A 628 -1.43 -14.87 2.71
CA MET A 628 -1.91 -13.53 2.45
C MET A 628 -2.90 -13.05 3.52
N GLU A 629 -3.84 -13.88 3.96
CA GLU A 629 -4.74 -13.56 5.08
C GLU A 629 -3.97 -13.30 6.39
N LEU A 630 -2.98 -14.14 6.70
CA LEU A 630 -2.13 -13.96 7.89
C LEU A 630 -1.33 -12.65 7.82
N VAL A 631 -0.74 -12.33 6.67
CA VAL A 631 -0.03 -11.06 6.46
C VAL A 631 -0.97 -9.87 6.63
N ARG A 632 -2.19 -9.94 6.06
CA ARG A 632 -3.21 -8.88 6.21
C ARG A 632 -3.47 -8.59 7.68
N GLN A 633 -3.78 -9.64 8.44
CA GLN A 633 -4.12 -9.54 9.86
C GLN A 633 -2.93 -8.99 10.66
N ALA A 634 -1.73 -9.50 10.40
CA ALA A 634 -0.52 -9.07 11.10
C ALA A 634 -0.21 -7.59 10.85
N ILE A 635 -0.37 -7.08 9.62
CA ILE A 635 -0.21 -5.64 9.30
C ILE A 635 -1.26 -4.81 10.06
N LEU A 636 -2.54 -5.17 9.95
CA LEU A 636 -3.62 -4.42 10.60
C LEU A 636 -3.45 -4.36 12.14
N VAL A 637 -2.95 -5.44 12.76
CA VAL A 637 -2.67 -5.46 14.19
C VAL A 637 -1.41 -4.65 14.53
N SER A 638 -0.28 -4.95 13.87
CA SER A 638 1.02 -4.41 14.26
C SER A 638 1.20 -2.93 13.91
N GLU A 639 0.59 -2.46 12.83
CA GLU A 639 0.62 -1.06 12.41
C GLU A 639 -0.66 -0.33 12.88
N GLY A 640 -1.84 -0.94 12.68
CA GLY A 640 -3.12 -0.30 13.00
C GLY A 640 -3.38 -0.07 14.49
N LEU A 641 -3.00 -1.00 15.38
CA LEU A 641 -3.13 -0.75 16.83
C LEU A 641 -2.19 0.35 17.31
N VAL A 642 -0.97 0.42 16.77
CA VAL A 642 -0.01 1.47 17.11
C VAL A 642 -0.52 2.82 16.61
N HIS A 643 -1.04 2.88 15.39
CA HIS A 643 -1.62 4.08 14.83
C HIS A 643 -2.80 4.60 15.68
N THR A 644 -3.76 3.73 16.00
CA THR A 644 -4.92 4.09 16.81
C THR A 644 -4.58 4.39 18.28
N HIS A 645 -3.43 3.90 18.77
CA HIS A 645 -2.91 4.29 20.08
C HIS A 645 -2.51 5.77 20.09
N HIS A 646 -1.79 6.21 19.06
CA HIS A 646 -1.30 7.58 18.91
C HIS A 646 -2.39 8.56 18.48
N ARG A 647 -3.32 8.12 17.63
CA ARG A 647 -4.40 8.93 17.04
C ARG A 647 -5.77 8.28 17.27
N PRO A 648 -6.23 8.16 18.53
CA PRO A 648 -7.53 7.56 18.81
C PRO A 648 -8.67 8.48 18.39
N THR A 649 -9.79 7.88 18.02
CA THR A 649 -11.02 8.64 17.79
C THR A 649 -11.65 9.05 19.11
N PHE A 650 -11.91 10.34 19.29
CA PHE A 650 -12.31 10.89 20.59
C PHE A 650 -13.58 10.25 21.14
N TRP A 651 -14.57 9.96 20.29
CA TRP A 651 -15.86 9.44 20.71
C TRP A 651 -15.83 7.96 21.08
N TRP A 652 -14.74 7.22 20.79
CA TRP A 652 -14.56 5.86 21.32
C TRP A 652 -14.55 5.85 22.85
N ILE A 653 -13.96 6.90 23.46
CA ILE A 653 -13.76 6.97 24.90
C ILE A 653 -15.09 7.00 25.66
N PRO A 654 -15.98 7.99 25.44
CA PRO A 654 -17.29 8.01 26.08
C PRO A 654 -18.23 6.90 25.57
N LEU A 655 -17.94 6.27 24.43
CA LEU A 655 -18.73 5.14 23.93
C LEU A 655 -18.42 3.85 24.71
N VAL A 656 -17.13 3.55 24.90
CA VAL A 656 -16.67 2.34 25.63
C VAL A 656 -16.84 2.52 27.13
N ASP A 657 -16.55 3.72 27.66
CA ASP A 657 -16.66 4.04 29.08
C ASP A 657 -17.39 5.37 29.31
N PRO A 658 -18.73 5.37 29.33
CA PRO A 658 -19.55 6.56 29.58
C PRO A 658 -19.32 7.21 30.95
N SER A 659 -18.69 6.51 31.91
CA SER A 659 -18.41 7.06 33.25
C SER A 659 -17.31 8.12 33.24
N GLY A 660 -16.50 8.17 32.18
CA GLY A 660 -15.33 9.05 32.07
C GLY A 660 -14.07 8.52 32.76
N ALA A 661 -14.11 7.34 33.40
CA ALA A 661 -12.94 6.81 34.11
C ALA A 661 -11.77 6.49 33.16
N TRP A 662 -12.04 5.98 31.95
CA TRP A 662 -11.02 5.75 30.92
C TRP A 662 -10.39 7.06 30.45
N LEU A 663 -11.20 8.09 30.20
CA LEU A 663 -10.70 9.43 29.87
C LEU A 663 -9.76 9.96 30.96
N GLU A 664 -10.08 9.71 32.22
CA GLU A 664 -9.26 10.09 33.36
C GLU A 664 -7.90 9.42 33.39
N ARG A 665 -7.86 8.13 33.11
CA ARG A 665 -6.60 7.39 33.01
C ARG A 665 -5.80 7.85 31.79
N ILE A 666 -6.45 8.14 30.65
CA ILE A 666 -5.80 8.74 29.48
C ILE A 666 -5.15 10.07 29.87
N ALA A 667 -5.89 10.97 30.52
CA ALA A 667 -5.37 12.29 30.93
C ALA A 667 -4.17 12.15 31.87
N GLN A 668 -4.26 11.29 32.89
CA GLN A 668 -3.18 11.07 33.86
C GLN A 668 -1.89 10.56 33.21
N GLY A 669 -1.99 9.63 32.26
CA GLY A 669 -0.83 9.06 31.58
C GLY A 669 -0.41 9.80 30.29
N THR A 670 -1.11 10.88 29.91
CA THR A 670 -0.77 11.66 28.72
C THR A 670 0.57 12.35 28.90
N GLN A 671 1.43 12.22 27.90
CA GLN A 671 2.73 12.89 27.87
C GLN A 671 2.72 14.00 26.82
N ILE A 672 3.50 15.04 27.05
CA ILE A 672 3.75 16.08 26.05
C ILE A 672 5.25 16.38 25.92
N TYR A 673 5.66 16.84 24.75
CA TYR A 673 7.01 17.33 24.49
C TYR A 673 7.02 18.39 23.38
N LEU A 674 8.10 19.16 23.30
CA LEU A 674 8.32 20.14 22.24
C LEU A 674 9.18 19.54 21.14
N GLU A 675 8.66 19.57 19.92
CA GLU A 675 9.37 19.18 18.71
C GLU A 675 9.81 20.45 17.97
N GLU A 676 11.12 20.69 17.86
CA GLU A 676 11.66 21.88 17.19
C GLU A 676 11.39 21.86 15.67
N LEU A 677 11.23 23.04 15.08
CA LEU A 677 10.95 23.23 13.65
C LEU A 677 12.07 23.94 12.92
#